data_AF-A0A930Z3H9-F1
#
_entry.id   AF-A0A930Z3H9-F1
#
_cell.length_a   1.000
_cell.length_b   1.000
_cell.length_c   1.000
_cell.angle_alpha   90.00
_cell.angle_beta   90.00
_cell.angle_gamma   90.00
#
_symmetry.space_group_name_H-M   'P 1'
#
loop_
_entity.id
_entity.type
_entity.pdbx_description
1 polymer ?
#
loop_
_entity_poly.entity_id
_entity_poly.type
_entity_poly.pdbx_seq_one_letter_code
_entity_poly.pdbx_strand_id
1 'polypeptide(L)'
;MAAKGFDSYQARQVAARETRDTKRHTGVDQLPPVWRKELADAGFPPGLLVADIDRAGLAYRRDHHDRRLYDQDLRRLASDVLGPHGALSQRKVFSKRDVIVAVAPRVFGLPAVELDKATDRVLRDPDAIPLVGVPRACERAYATAHVIATERAIEQAVERGVAHLGAARVTSEVARDAVGRQSAVLGSPLTPGQQAAVLGIATSGRSVELVEGVAGSGKTTVMAAVRDAFEQGGFTVIGTSTSGQAARTLGQEAGIMESRTLASLRWRLEHDRMRLNPSHVLVLDEAGMASDRDIAFLLDQARWAGTKVVMVGDDRQLGAVTVGGALGALVERHGGIVHALHENVRQHDLAERVALSELRAGGVSSAVEFYVSQGRVTTERTRDEALVRLADRWTEDALSGRDAAMFAWRRANVAELNRLARERMVEHGRVAGPELAAGGASYAAGDRIIALAPMAQGQIVTSERGVVAGVDLEARRLIVEMENGRRFWLEQEAVAAKLAHAYATTVHRSQGSTHDIAHVYEDGGGRELAYVAMSRAREETHLYLTADDLQQAQEDLCRSWERERRETWAIDTGTPQPGASELESPVPAALQTLALQAERDAVEVAIPTRIDYQLETATYELQAAERALDTLRNERGRYADGELREAAGELFVAGDRAFQHERTAQNKEYSRSIRRDARRQAGADAERVTAAEERLEKLMVAEERKLTGTLDQAKKKVSDLTDEIGERDRWLGKHPKAPDQLIALTSQVNELRHDNDHERWTVEGELNPRPAPAPTIERSWSRSDDRSVGHDRDEGFGL
;
A
#
# COMPACT_ATOMS: atom_id res chain seq x y z
N MET A 1 -44.48 9.85 -4.00
CA MET A 1 -43.47 9.39 -4.98
C MET A 1 -43.05 7.95 -4.73
N ALA A 2 -42.72 7.54 -3.49
CA ALA A 2 -42.41 6.14 -3.16
C ALA A 2 -43.54 5.12 -3.47
N ALA A 3 -44.82 5.51 -3.33
CA ALA A 3 -45.96 4.63 -3.62
C ALA A 3 -46.25 4.39 -5.11
N LYS A 4 -45.48 4.98 -6.05
CA LYS A 4 -45.72 4.87 -7.50
C LYS A 4 -44.55 4.25 -8.30
N GLY A 5 -43.48 3.78 -7.65
CA GLY A 5 -42.42 3.00 -8.31
C GLY A 5 -41.57 3.77 -9.34
N PHE A 6 -41.18 5.03 -9.05
CA PHE A 6 -40.41 5.87 -9.98
C PHE A 6 -38.93 6.05 -9.59
N ASP A 7 -38.25 4.97 -9.21
CA ASP A 7 -36.89 5.04 -8.67
C ASP A 7 -35.79 4.68 -9.70
N SER A 8 -36.18 4.29 -10.93
CA SER A 8 -35.24 4.03 -12.02
C SER A 8 -35.02 5.25 -12.92
N TYR A 9 -33.84 5.34 -13.53
CA TYR A 9 -33.52 6.38 -14.54
C TYR A 9 -34.50 6.36 -15.72
N GLN A 10 -35.00 5.18 -16.11
CA GLN A 10 -36.04 5.01 -17.13
C GLN A 10 -37.38 5.58 -16.69
N ALA A 11 -37.77 5.43 -15.43
CA ALA A 11 -39.03 5.94 -14.90
C ALA A 11 -39.10 7.48 -14.96
N ARG A 12 -37.96 8.16 -14.82
CA ARG A 12 -37.85 9.62 -15.04
C ARG A 12 -37.99 10.02 -16.51
N GLN A 13 -37.48 9.22 -17.45
CA GLN A 13 -37.64 9.48 -18.88
C GLN A 13 -39.09 9.30 -19.35
N VAL A 14 -39.80 8.31 -18.80
CA VAL A 14 -41.22 8.08 -19.10
C VAL A 14 -42.07 9.23 -18.54
N ALA A 15 -41.86 9.63 -17.28
CA ALA A 15 -42.53 10.79 -16.70
C ALA A 15 -42.24 12.09 -17.50
N ALA A 16 -41.00 12.30 -17.94
CA ALA A 16 -40.62 13.47 -18.74
C ALA A 16 -41.25 13.46 -20.16
N ARG A 17 -41.56 12.28 -20.71
CA ARG A 17 -42.29 12.13 -21.97
C ARG A 17 -43.78 12.40 -21.79
N GLU A 18 -44.38 11.92 -20.69
CA GLU A 18 -45.81 12.11 -20.39
C GLU A 18 -46.16 13.57 -20.04
N THR A 19 -45.25 14.33 -19.41
CA THR A 19 -45.49 15.75 -19.07
C THR A 19 -45.18 16.73 -20.20
N ARG A 20 -44.95 16.26 -21.43
CA ARG A 20 -44.52 17.11 -22.54
C ARG A 20 -45.74 17.71 -23.26
N ASP A 21 -46.30 18.77 -22.68
CA ASP A 21 -47.27 19.61 -23.39
C ASP A 21 -46.66 20.21 -24.66
N THR A 22 -47.50 20.34 -25.69
CA THR A 22 -47.17 20.84 -27.02
C THR A 22 -46.55 22.24 -26.93
N LYS A 23 -45.26 22.37 -27.27
CA LYS A 23 -44.51 23.64 -27.22
C LYS A 23 -45.19 24.70 -28.10
N ARG A 24 -45.86 25.69 -27.50
CA ARG A 24 -46.18 26.95 -28.16
C ARG A 24 -44.89 27.77 -28.28
N HIS A 25 -44.49 28.10 -29.50
CA HIS A 25 -43.32 28.94 -29.77
C HIS A 25 -43.63 30.40 -29.42
N THR A 26 -43.41 30.79 -28.17
CA THR A 26 -43.21 32.19 -27.81
C THR A 26 -41.75 32.54 -28.09
N GLY A 27 -41.48 33.63 -28.81
CA GLY A 27 -40.11 34.10 -29.06
C GLY A 27 -39.38 34.37 -27.74
N VAL A 28 -38.12 33.93 -27.63
CA VAL A 28 -37.29 34.06 -26.41
C VAL A 28 -37.12 35.53 -26.00
N ASP A 29 -37.23 36.45 -26.95
CA ASP A 29 -37.22 37.91 -26.80
C ASP A 29 -38.48 38.48 -26.14
N GLN A 30 -39.62 37.78 -26.20
CA GLN A 30 -40.89 38.22 -25.64
C GLN A 30 -41.15 37.74 -24.20
N LEU A 31 -40.36 36.77 -23.72
CA LEU A 31 -40.49 36.21 -22.38
C LEU A 31 -39.95 37.11 -21.25
N PRO A 32 -38.79 37.80 -21.39
CA PRO A 32 -38.24 38.61 -20.30
C PRO A 32 -39.15 39.74 -19.79
N PRO A 33 -39.88 40.49 -20.64
CA PRO A 33 -40.84 41.50 -20.16
C PRO A 33 -42.00 40.90 -19.37
N VAL A 34 -42.52 39.75 -19.82
CA VAL A 34 -43.60 39.01 -19.16
C VAL A 34 -43.14 38.50 -17.79
N TRP A 35 -41.99 37.83 -17.73
CA TRP A 35 -41.44 37.33 -16.47
C TRP A 35 -41.10 38.44 -15.47
N ARG A 36 -40.56 39.58 -15.94
CA ARG A 36 -40.30 40.73 -15.07
C ARG A 36 -41.59 41.31 -14.48
N LYS A 37 -42.67 41.33 -15.27
CA LYS A 37 -43.99 41.78 -14.82
C LYS A 37 -44.60 40.79 -13.83
N GLU A 38 -44.60 39.50 -14.15
CA GLU A 38 -45.10 38.44 -13.25
C GLU A 38 -44.36 38.42 -11.91
N LEU A 39 -43.03 38.61 -11.92
CA LEU A 39 -42.22 38.74 -10.70
C LEU A 39 -42.59 39.98 -9.88
N ALA A 40 -42.82 41.12 -10.55
CA ALA A 40 -43.25 42.34 -9.87
C ALA A 40 -44.65 42.21 -9.27
N ASP A 41 -45.60 41.63 -10.01
CA ASP A 41 -46.97 41.37 -9.56
C ASP A 41 -47.00 40.37 -8.39
N ALA A 42 -46.04 39.42 -8.34
CA ALA A 42 -45.83 38.51 -7.23
C ALA A 42 -45.12 39.14 -6.00
N GLY A 43 -44.82 40.44 -6.04
CA GLY A 43 -44.18 41.19 -4.95
C GLY A 43 -42.64 41.18 -4.97
N PHE A 44 -42.02 40.67 -6.03
CA PHE A 44 -40.57 40.59 -6.19
C PHE A 44 -40.10 41.35 -7.45
N PRO A 45 -40.24 42.68 -7.50
CA PRO A 45 -39.81 43.45 -8.66
C PRO A 45 -38.29 43.24 -8.88
N PRO A 46 -37.85 42.88 -10.10
CA PRO A 46 -36.46 42.47 -10.36
C PRO A 46 -35.40 43.47 -9.89
N GLY A 47 -35.67 44.78 -9.98
CA GLY A 47 -34.75 45.81 -9.52
C GLY A 47 -34.53 45.80 -8.00
N LEU A 48 -35.57 45.53 -7.20
CA LEU A 48 -35.43 45.36 -5.75
C LEU A 48 -34.77 44.03 -5.43
N LEU A 49 -35.09 42.96 -6.16
CA LEU A 49 -34.45 41.66 -5.99
C LEU A 49 -32.93 41.75 -6.20
N VAL A 50 -32.48 42.42 -7.27
CA VAL A 50 -31.05 42.67 -7.52
C VAL A 50 -30.44 43.52 -6.41
N ALA A 51 -31.10 44.60 -6.00
CA ALA A 51 -30.60 45.45 -4.91
C ALA A 51 -30.51 44.71 -3.56
N ASP A 52 -31.43 43.80 -3.27
CA ASP A 52 -31.42 42.97 -2.06
C ASP A 52 -30.36 41.88 -2.13
N ILE A 53 -30.14 41.27 -3.31
CA ILE A 53 -29.01 40.37 -3.56
C ILE A 53 -27.68 41.10 -3.37
N ASP A 54 -27.54 42.31 -3.94
CA ASP A 54 -26.33 43.12 -3.80
C ASP A 54 -26.06 43.51 -2.35
N ARG A 55 -27.12 43.91 -1.62
CA ARG A 55 -27.04 44.24 -0.19
C ARG A 55 -26.68 43.03 0.65
N ALA A 56 -27.29 41.88 0.39
CA ALA A 56 -26.95 40.61 1.04
C ALA A 56 -25.50 40.21 0.74
N GLY A 57 -25.04 40.38 -0.51
CA GLY A 57 -23.66 40.13 -0.90
C GLY A 57 -22.66 41.09 -0.24
N LEU A 58 -23.02 42.36 -0.03
CA LEU A 58 -22.20 43.33 0.71
C LEU A 58 -22.15 43.00 2.21
N ALA A 59 -23.29 42.67 2.83
CA ALA A 59 -23.35 42.25 4.23
C ALA A 59 -22.53 40.98 4.48
N TYR A 60 -22.69 39.98 3.60
CA TYR A 60 -21.91 38.74 3.63
C TYR A 60 -20.40 39.01 3.54
N ARG A 61 -19.96 39.86 2.59
CA ARG A 61 -18.55 40.26 2.43
C ARG A 61 -18.00 40.98 3.66
N ARG A 62 -18.82 41.82 4.31
CA ARG A 62 -18.43 42.55 5.54
C ARG A 62 -18.24 41.59 6.72
N ASP A 63 -19.19 40.68 6.92
CA ASP A 63 -19.20 39.77 8.06
C ASP A 63 -18.15 38.65 7.95
N HIS A 64 -17.65 38.38 6.73
CA HIS A 64 -16.65 37.35 6.46
C HIS A 64 -15.31 37.93 5.99
N HIS A 65 -15.08 39.24 6.14
CA HIS A 65 -13.89 39.89 5.58
C HIS A 65 -12.57 39.37 6.20
N ASP A 66 -12.60 38.91 7.46
CA ASP A 66 -11.46 38.33 8.19
C ASP A 66 -11.24 36.83 7.90
N ARG A 67 -12.18 36.17 7.22
CA ARG A 67 -12.10 34.73 6.91
C ARG A 67 -11.53 34.52 5.52
N ARG A 68 -10.22 34.75 5.37
CA ARG A 68 -9.48 34.61 4.12
C ARG A 68 -8.32 33.64 4.28
N LEU A 69 -7.93 33.00 3.19
CA LEU A 69 -6.69 32.24 3.14
C LEU A 69 -5.54 33.21 2.88
N TYR A 70 -4.49 33.08 3.69
CA TYR A 70 -3.23 33.74 3.38
C TYR A 70 -2.47 32.93 2.34
N ASP A 71 -1.51 33.59 1.72
CA ASP A 71 -0.72 33.00 0.65
C ASP A 71 0.08 31.76 1.12
N GLN A 72 0.55 31.77 2.37
CA GLN A 72 1.17 30.61 3.00
C GLN A 72 0.19 29.42 3.13
N ASP A 73 -1.08 29.68 3.43
CA ASP A 73 -2.12 28.65 3.51
C ASP A 73 -2.39 28.04 2.13
N LEU A 74 -2.48 28.90 1.10
CA LEU A 74 -2.69 28.49 -0.28
C LEU A 74 -1.53 27.66 -0.83
N ARG A 75 -0.28 28.03 -0.52
CA ARG A 75 0.91 27.24 -0.85
C ARG A 75 0.91 25.88 -0.19
N ARG A 76 0.66 25.84 1.12
CA ARG A 76 0.60 24.58 1.88
C ARG A 76 -0.50 23.68 1.34
N LEU A 77 -1.67 24.25 1.06
CA LEU A 77 -2.80 23.55 0.46
C LEU A 77 -2.42 22.94 -0.90
N ALA A 78 -1.80 23.71 -1.79
CA ALA A 78 -1.35 23.22 -3.09
C ALA A 78 -0.35 22.06 -2.95
N SER A 79 0.68 22.23 -2.10
CA SER A 79 1.67 21.19 -1.81
C SER A 79 1.02 19.93 -1.23
N ASP A 80 0.05 20.06 -0.33
CA ASP A 80 -0.62 18.91 0.28
C ASP A 80 -1.52 18.13 -0.69
N VAL A 81 -2.09 18.77 -1.73
CA VAL A 81 -2.97 18.08 -2.69
C VAL A 81 -2.23 17.56 -3.92
N LEU A 82 -1.14 18.23 -4.35
CA LEU A 82 -0.30 17.87 -5.49
C LEU A 82 0.93 17.03 -5.11
N GLY A 83 1.33 17.05 -3.84
CA GLY A 83 2.48 16.30 -3.35
C GLY A 83 2.25 14.79 -3.38
N PRO A 84 3.28 13.97 -3.09
CA PRO A 84 3.23 12.53 -3.24
C PRO A 84 2.01 11.91 -2.57
N HIS A 85 1.70 12.24 -1.31
CA HIS A 85 0.54 11.64 -0.63
C HIS A 85 -0.77 12.41 -0.83
N GLY A 86 -0.76 13.42 -1.71
CA GLY A 86 -1.91 14.27 -1.99
C GLY A 86 -3.01 13.56 -2.77
N ALA A 87 -4.24 14.07 -2.61
CA ALA A 87 -5.44 13.48 -3.21
C ALA A 87 -5.40 13.47 -4.75
N LEU A 88 -4.73 14.44 -5.38
CA LEU A 88 -4.60 14.52 -6.84
C LEU A 88 -3.54 13.56 -7.37
N SER A 89 -2.50 13.26 -6.58
CA SER A 89 -1.49 12.23 -6.91
C SER A 89 -1.97 10.80 -6.70
N GLN A 90 -3.22 10.61 -6.25
CA GLN A 90 -3.92 9.32 -6.25
C GLN A 90 -4.63 9.02 -7.57
N ARG A 91 -4.42 9.85 -8.61
CA ARG A 91 -4.96 9.66 -9.96
C ARG A 91 -3.89 9.96 -11.00
N LYS A 92 -3.98 9.32 -12.16
CA LYS A 92 -3.12 9.63 -13.33
C LYS A 92 -3.37 11.02 -13.88
N VAL A 93 -4.64 11.33 -14.06
CA VAL A 93 -5.12 12.56 -14.66
C VAL A 93 -6.23 13.13 -13.81
N PHE A 94 -6.23 14.45 -13.63
CA PHE A 94 -7.25 15.18 -12.89
C PHE A 94 -7.70 16.42 -13.66
N SER A 95 -8.89 16.92 -13.34
CA SER A 95 -9.45 18.13 -13.93
C SER A 95 -9.73 19.21 -12.88
N LYS A 96 -10.19 20.40 -13.30
CA LYS A 96 -10.58 21.47 -12.36
C LYS A 96 -11.63 20.98 -11.36
N ARG A 97 -12.57 20.14 -11.79
CA ARG A 97 -13.57 19.52 -10.91
C ARG A 97 -12.91 18.70 -9.78
N ASP A 98 -11.88 17.94 -10.11
CA ASP A 98 -11.18 17.11 -9.13
C ASP A 98 -10.40 17.94 -8.12
N VAL A 99 -9.80 19.05 -8.56
CA VAL A 99 -9.17 20.03 -7.65
C VAL A 99 -10.19 20.58 -6.67
N ILE A 100 -11.38 20.98 -7.14
CA ILE A 100 -12.45 21.46 -6.27
C ILE A 100 -12.84 20.39 -5.24
N VAL A 101 -13.00 19.13 -5.65
CA VAL A 101 -13.32 18.02 -4.73
C VAL A 101 -12.21 17.81 -3.69
N ALA A 102 -10.95 17.95 -4.08
CA ALA A 102 -9.81 17.80 -3.18
C ALA A 102 -9.65 18.97 -2.19
N VAL A 103 -9.96 20.19 -2.63
CA VAL A 103 -9.76 21.43 -1.87
C VAL A 103 -10.95 21.79 -0.99
N ALA A 104 -12.18 21.60 -1.47
CA ALA A 104 -13.40 22.05 -0.79
C ALA A 104 -13.51 21.60 0.69
N PRO A 105 -13.17 20.36 1.08
CA PRO A 105 -13.20 19.95 2.49
C PRO A 105 -12.22 20.74 3.38
N ARG A 106 -11.12 21.26 2.81
CA ARG A 106 -10.06 21.98 3.54
C ARG A 106 -10.36 23.47 3.71
N VAL A 107 -11.23 24.02 2.88
CA VAL A 107 -11.67 25.42 2.93
C VAL A 107 -13.11 25.54 3.44
N PHE A 108 -13.64 24.47 4.03
CA PHE A 108 -15.00 24.44 4.56
C PHE A 108 -15.21 25.53 5.61
N GLY A 109 -16.31 26.29 5.47
CA GLY A 109 -16.62 27.43 6.34
C GLY A 109 -16.02 28.77 5.87
N LEU A 110 -15.23 28.77 4.79
CA LEU A 110 -14.78 29.98 4.12
C LEU A 110 -15.73 30.39 2.97
N PRO A 111 -15.69 31.65 2.53
CA PRO A 111 -16.42 32.10 1.34
C PRO A 111 -16.07 31.33 0.08
N ALA A 112 -17.03 31.16 -0.84
CA ALA A 112 -16.81 30.47 -2.12
C ALA A 112 -15.65 31.05 -2.95
N VAL A 113 -15.42 32.37 -2.85
CA VAL A 113 -14.27 33.02 -3.51
C VAL A 113 -12.91 32.49 -3.03
N GLU A 114 -12.80 32.03 -1.78
CA GLU A 114 -11.56 31.44 -1.26
C GLU A 114 -11.36 30.02 -1.83
N LEU A 115 -12.44 29.28 -2.09
CA LEU A 115 -12.37 28.01 -2.81
C LEU A 115 -11.91 28.22 -4.27
N ASP A 116 -12.41 29.25 -4.95
CA ASP A 116 -11.97 29.59 -6.31
C ASP A 116 -10.49 29.98 -6.34
N LYS A 117 -10.05 30.86 -5.43
CA LYS A 117 -8.63 31.23 -5.28
C LYS A 117 -7.74 30.02 -5.02
N ALA A 118 -8.16 29.16 -4.10
CA ALA A 118 -7.44 27.94 -3.78
C ALA A 118 -7.36 27.00 -5.00
N THR A 119 -8.47 26.79 -5.70
CA THR A 119 -8.52 25.98 -6.92
C THR A 119 -7.58 26.52 -7.99
N ASP A 120 -7.63 27.82 -8.25
CA ASP A 120 -6.78 28.47 -9.25
C ASP A 120 -5.30 28.45 -8.84
N ARG A 121 -4.98 28.58 -7.54
CA ARG A 121 -3.60 28.42 -7.03
C ARG A 121 -3.05 27.03 -7.29
N VAL A 122 -3.86 25.98 -7.06
CA VAL A 122 -3.44 24.59 -7.33
C VAL A 122 -3.22 24.36 -8.82
N LEU A 123 -4.13 24.83 -9.69
CA LEU A 123 -4.01 24.64 -11.14
C LEU A 123 -2.86 25.42 -11.78
N ARG A 124 -2.40 26.50 -11.15
CA ARG A 124 -1.24 27.30 -11.60
C ARG A 124 0.06 26.90 -10.92
N ASP A 125 0.03 25.96 -9.97
CA ASP A 125 1.27 25.50 -9.34
C ASP A 125 2.13 24.72 -10.36
N PRO A 126 3.46 24.88 -10.38
CA PRO A 126 4.33 24.12 -11.27
C PRO A 126 4.20 22.60 -11.13
N ASP A 127 3.74 22.11 -9.96
CA ASP A 127 3.48 20.68 -9.75
C ASP A 127 2.18 20.18 -10.43
N ALA A 128 1.35 21.06 -10.99
CA ALA A 128 0.16 20.74 -11.77
C ALA A 128 0.44 20.86 -13.28
N ILE A 129 0.92 19.76 -13.88
CA ILE A 129 1.35 19.73 -15.29
C ILE A 129 0.13 19.61 -16.21
N PRO A 130 -0.14 20.58 -17.09
CA PRO A 130 -1.24 20.47 -18.04
C PRO A 130 -0.95 19.46 -19.15
N LEU A 131 -1.91 18.59 -19.45
CA LEU A 131 -1.82 17.60 -20.54
C LEU A 131 -2.48 18.11 -21.82
N VAL A 132 -1.99 17.65 -22.98
CA VAL A 132 -2.50 18.04 -24.31
C VAL A 132 -3.36 16.92 -24.88
N GLY A 133 -4.64 17.15 -25.19
CA GLY A 133 -5.42 16.20 -26.00
C GLY A 133 -5.75 14.87 -25.30
N VAL A 134 -6.39 14.92 -24.13
CA VAL A 134 -6.95 13.73 -23.47
C VAL A 134 -8.26 13.32 -24.15
N PRO A 135 -8.38 12.09 -24.70
CA PRO A 135 -9.60 11.65 -25.35
C PRO A 135 -10.82 11.74 -24.41
N ARG A 136 -11.94 12.26 -24.93
CA ARG A 136 -13.22 12.42 -24.19
C ARG A 136 -13.16 13.38 -23.00
N ALA A 137 -12.07 14.11 -22.78
CA ALA A 137 -12.03 15.15 -21.76
C ALA A 137 -12.92 16.35 -22.16
N CYS A 138 -13.84 16.74 -21.27
CA CYS A 138 -14.70 17.90 -21.48
C CYS A 138 -14.05 19.23 -21.05
N GLU A 139 -12.91 19.16 -20.37
CA GLU A 139 -12.14 20.31 -19.88
C GLU A 139 -10.64 20.00 -19.90
N ARG A 140 -9.79 21.01 -19.69
CA ARG A 140 -8.33 20.83 -19.65
C ARG A 140 -7.95 19.86 -18.53
N ALA A 141 -7.16 18.85 -18.90
CA ALA A 141 -6.69 17.83 -18.00
C ALA A 141 -5.26 18.13 -17.53
N TYR A 142 -4.93 17.65 -16.34
CA TYR A 142 -3.65 17.85 -15.68
C TYR A 142 -3.17 16.53 -15.09
N ALA A 143 -1.86 16.39 -14.90
CA ALA A 143 -1.25 15.36 -14.07
C ALA A 143 -0.34 16.02 -13.04
N THR A 144 -0.16 15.37 -11.89
CA THR A 144 0.80 15.91 -10.92
C THR A 144 2.22 15.63 -11.42
N ALA A 145 3.13 16.56 -11.17
CA ALA A 145 4.54 16.39 -11.51
C ALA A 145 5.11 15.10 -10.88
N HIS A 146 4.64 14.74 -9.68
CA HIS A 146 5.01 13.48 -9.00
C HIS A 146 4.66 12.23 -9.81
N VAL A 147 3.46 12.18 -10.40
CA VAL A 147 3.02 11.04 -11.22
C VAL A 147 3.90 10.91 -12.46
N ILE A 148 4.10 12.00 -13.20
CA ILE A 148 4.94 12.01 -14.41
C ILE A 148 6.39 11.65 -14.09
N ALA A 149 6.95 12.20 -13.01
CA ALA A 149 8.31 11.89 -12.59
C ALA A 149 8.48 10.41 -12.21
N THR A 150 7.48 9.83 -11.53
CA THR A 150 7.48 8.40 -11.18
C THR A 150 7.45 7.52 -12.44
N GLU A 151 6.57 7.82 -13.40
CA GLU A 151 6.47 7.08 -14.67
C GLU A 151 7.79 7.11 -15.45
N ARG A 152 8.40 8.29 -15.60
CA ARG A 152 9.71 8.47 -16.25
C ARG A 152 10.82 7.72 -15.52
N ALA A 153 10.80 7.70 -14.19
CA ALA A 153 11.80 6.98 -13.41
C ALA A 153 11.73 5.47 -13.66
N ILE A 154 10.52 4.90 -13.76
CA ILE A 154 10.29 3.49 -14.10
C ILE A 154 10.80 3.22 -15.52
N GLU A 155 10.37 4.01 -16.50
CA GLU A 155 10.79 3.88 -17.91
C GLU A 155 12.31 3.82 -18.02
N GLN A 156 13.00 4.82 -17.49
CA GLN A 156 14.46 4.89 -17.55
C GLN A 156 15.14 3.74 -16.78
N ALA A 157 14.57 3.30 -15.65
CA ALA A 157 15.12 2.18 -14.89
C ALA A 157 15.01 0.87 -15.68
N VAL A 158 13.88 0.63 -16.35
CA VAL A 158 13.68 -0.55 -17.21
C VAL A 158 14.58 -0.47 -18.44
N GLU A 159 14.64 0.65 -19.15
CA GLU A 159 15.53 0.83 -20.31
C GLU A 159 16.99 0.50 -19.97
N ARG A 160 17.51 1.07 -18.87
CA ARG A 160 18.86 0.76 -18.39
C ARG A 160 19.00 -0.71 -17.99
N GLY A 161 18.01 -1.26 -17.29
CA GLY A 161 18.03 -2.64 -16.81
C GLY A 161 17.99 -3.68 -17.92
N VAL A 162 17.31 -3.36 -19.02
CA VAL A 162 17.23 -4.18 -20.23
C VAL A 162 18.53 -4.12 -21.03
N ALA A 163 19.15 -2.94 -21.12
CA ALA A 163 20.42 -2.75 -21.82
C ALA A 163 21.62 -3.34 -21.05
N HIS A 164 21.54 -3.41 -19.73
CA HIS A 164 22.61 -3.96 -18.89
C HIS A 164 22.62 -5.49 -18.91
N LEU A 165 23.72 -6.13 -19.33
CA LEU A 165 23.86 -7.59 -19.48
C LEU A 165 24.73 -8.28 -18.41
N GLY A 166 25.05 -7.57 -17.32
CA GLY A 166 25.95 -8.04 -16.26
C GLY A 166 25.27 -8.59 -15.00
N ALA A 167 23.94 -8.74 -14.99
CA ALA A 167 23.20 -9.23 -13.82
C ALA A 167 23.20 -10.77 -13.73
N ALA A 168 22.52 -11.30 -12.72
CA ALA A 168 22.39 -12.74 -12.48
C ALA A 168 21.99 -13.52 -13.75
N ARG A 169 22.77 -14.55 -14.07
CA ARG A 169 22.51 -15.49 -15.18
C ARG A 169 23.12 -16.84 -14.90
N VAL A 170 22.55 -17.88 -15.51
CA VAL A 170 23.08 -19.25 -15.48
C VAL A 170 23.35 -19.76 -16.89
N THR A 171 24.03 -20.91 -17.00
CA THR A 171 24.28 -21.53 -18.29
C THR A 171 22.98 -22.08 -18.89
N SER A 172 22.92 -22.18 -20.22
CA SER A 172 21.76 -22.77 -20.89
C SER A 172 21.53 -24.24 -20.51
N GLU A 173 22.55 -24.96 -20.06
CA GLU A 173 22.43 -26.33 -19.54
C GLU A 173 21.64 -26.35 -18.23
N VAL A 174 22.05 -25.55 -17.24
CA VAL A 174 21.33 -25.42 -15.96
C VAL A 174 19.88 -25.01 -16.16
N ALA A 175 19.62 -24.07 -17.07
CA ALA A 175 18.26 -23.64 -17.38
C ALA A 175 17.41 -24.74 -18.05
N ARG A 176 17.99 -25.53 -18.96
CA ARG A 176 17.29 -26.68 -19.59
C ARG A 176 17.01 -27.78 -18.57
N ASP A 177 17.94 -28.05 -17.68
CA ASP A 177 17.75 -29.04 -16.62
C ASP A 177 16.63 -28.63 -15.67
N ALA A 178 16.52 -27.34 -15.34
CA ALA A 178 15.42 -26.82 -14.55
C ALA A 178 14.06 -26.99 -15.24
N VAL A 179 13.99 -26.74 -16.55
CA VAL A 179 12.78 -27.05 -17.37
C VAL A 179 12.45 -28.54 -17.32
N GLY A 180 13.45 -29.42 -17.44
CA GLY A 180 13.28 -30.87 -17.38
C GLY A 180 12.76 -31.34 -16.02
N ARG A 181 13.34 -30.84 -14.92
CA ARG A 181 12.88 -31.13 -13.56
C ARG A 181 11.46 -30.64 -13.33
N GLN A 182 11.13 -29.43 -13.75
CA GLN A 182 9.78 -28.90 -13.58
C GLN A 182 8.75 -29.67 -14.43
N SER A 183 9.12 -30.12 -15.63
CA SER A 183 8.26 -31.00 -16.45
C SER A 183 8.00 -32.34 -15.75
N ALA A 184 9.02 -32.91 -15.09
CA ALA A 184 8.88 -34.14 -14.33
C ALA A 184 7.99 -33.97 -13.10
N VAL A 185 8.10 -32.83 -12.39
CA VAL A 185 7.23 -32.50 -11.24
C VAL A 185 5.78 -32.32 -11.68
N LEU A 186 5.54 -31.65 -12.81
CA LEU A 186 4.20 -31.44 -13.36
C LEU A 186 3.57 -32.73 -13.91
N GLY A 187 4.41 -33.69 -14.33
CA GLY A 187 3.96 -34.90 -15.02
C GLY A 187 3.64 -34.67 -16.50
N SER A 188 3.90 -33.47 -17.03
CA SER A 188 3.71 -33.09 -18.43
C SER A 188 4.77 -32.06 -18.85
N PRO A 189 5.10 -31.98 -20.16
CA PRO A 189 6.06 -30.98 -20.62
C PRO A 189 5.52 -29.56 -20.44
N LEU A 190 6.42 -28.62 -20.10
CA LEU A 190 6.11 -27.19 -20.19
C LEU A 190 5.81 -26.82 -21.65
N THR A 191 4.93 -25.85 -21.87
CA THR A 191 4.61 -25.40 -23.23
C THR A 191 5.82 -24.70 -23.88
N PRO A 192 5.92 -24.63 -25.22
CA PRO A 192 7.05 -23.99 -25.87
C PRO A 192 7.30 -22.54 -25.42
N GLY A 193 6.22 -21.77 -25.18
CA GLY A 193 6.31 -20.40 -24.64
C GLY A 193 6.85 -20.37 -23.21
N GLN A 194 6.41 -21.29 -22.35
CA GLN A 194 6.93 -21.43 -20.99
C GLN A 194 8.43 -21.80 -20.99
N GLN A 195 8.85 -22.75 -21.84
CA GLN A 195 10.26 -23.14 -21.96
C GLN A 195 11.12 -21.98 -22.45
N ALA A 196 10.68 -21.26 -23.48
CA ALA A 196 11.37 -20.08 -24.00
C ALA A 196 11.52 -18.99 -22.94
N ALA A 197 10.47 -18.74 -22.15
CA ALA A 197 10.52 -17.79 -21.04
C ALA A 197 11.56 -18.17 -19.98
N VAL A 198 11.58 -19.42 -19.52
CA VAL A 198 12.57 -19.89 -18.53
C VAL A 198 14.00 -19.70 -19.07
N LEU A 199 14.26 -20.13 -20.30
CA LEU A 199 15.57 -19.99 -20.93
C LEU A 199 15.97 -18.53 -21.10
N GLY A 200 15.07 -17.69 -21.59
CA GLY A 200 15.30 -16.26 -21.81
C GLY A 200 15.62 -15.53 -20.51
N ILE A 201 14.81 -15.71 -19.47
CA ILE A 201 15.00 -15.07 -18.15
C ILE A 201 16.30 -15.52 -17.51
N ALA A 202 16.59 -16.83 -17.53
CA ALA A 202 17.71 -17.42 -16.79
C ALA A 202 19.07 -17.14 -17.44
N THR A 203 19.13 -16.92 -18.75
CA THR A 203 20.40 -16.86 -19.51
C THR A 203 20.78 -15.48 -20.04
N SER A 204 19.86 -14.51 -20.07
CA SER A 204 20.08 -13.20 -20.72
C SER A 204 21.18 -12.35 -20.09
N GLY A 205 21.32 -12.41 -18.76
CA GLY A 205 22.13 -11.45 -17.98
C GLY A 205 21.50 -10.07 -17.81
N ARG A 206 20.27 -9.83 -18.27
CA ARG A 206 19.58 -8.54 -18.11
C ARG A 206 19.33 -8.22 -16.63
N SER A 207 19.38 -6.97 -16.21
CA SER A 207 18.95 -6.61 -14.85
C SER A 207 17.44 -6.59 -14.68
N VAL A 208 16.66 -6.38 -15.75
CA VAL A 208 15.20 -6.37 -15.70
C VAL A 208 14.63 -7.29 -16.78
N GLU A 209 13.68 -8.13 -16.40
CA GLU A 209 12.89 -8.99 -17.30
C GLU A 209 11.40 -8.72 -17.11
N LEU A 210 10.66 -8.78 -18.21
CA LEU A 210 9.20 -8.63 -18.22
C LEU A 210 8.55 -9.92 -18.69
N VAL A 211 7.60 -10.42 -17.91
CA VAL A 211 6.81 -11.62 -18.23
C VAL A 211 5.34 -11.23 -18.26
N GLU A 212 4.74 -11.29 -19.44
CA GLU A 212 3.31 -11.11 -19.62
C GLU A 212 2.67 -12.48 -19.81
N GLY A 213 1.74 -12.86 -18.93
CA GLY A 213 1.06 -14.14 -19.06
C GLY A 213 -0.44 -14.02 -18.81
N VAL A 214 -1.23 -14.56 -19.73
CA VAL A 214 -2.70 -14.58 -19.61
C VAL A 214 -3.13 -15.35 -18.36
N ALA A 215 -4.38 -15.20 -17.92
CA ALA A 215 -4.92 -15.98 -16.82
C ALA A 215 -4.84 -17.48 -17.16
N GLY A 216 -4.33 -18.28 -16.22
CA GLY A 216 -4.17 -19.72 -16.44
C GLY A 216 -2.99 -20.13 -17.31
N SER A 217 -2.04 -19.24 -17.62
CA SER A 217 -0.87 -19.55 -18.47
C SER A 217 0.28 -20.32 -17.79
N GLY A 218 0.15 -20.67 -16.50
CA GLY A 218 1.20 -21.35 -15.75
C GLY A 218 2.37 -20.44 -15.32
N LYS A 219 2.12 -19.15 -15.07
CA LYS A 219 3.13 -18.19 -14.55
C LYS A 219 3.89 -18.74 -13.34
N THR A 220 3.18 -19.30 -12.36
CA THR A 220 3.79 -19.88 -11.16
C THR A 220 4.68 -21.08 -11.48
N THR A 221 4.30 -21.91 -12.44
CA THR A 221 5.11 -23.03 -12.95
C THR A 221 6.39 -22.54 -13.62
N VAL A 222 6.31 -21.47 -14.42
CA VAL A 222 7.50 -20.82 -15.02
C VAL A 222 8.39 -20.26 -13.92
N MET A 223 7.84 -19.61 -12.90
CA MET A 223 8.61 -19.09 -11.77
C MET A 223 9.27 -20.18 -10.93
N ALA A 224 8.64 -21.36 -10.79
CA ALA A 224 9.26 -22.51 -10.14
C ALA A 224 10.53 -23.00 -10.87
N ALA A 225 10.48 -23.04 -12.20
CA ALA A 225 11.61 -23.41 -13.05
C ALA A 225 12.69 -22.31 -13.08
N VAL A 226 12.30 -21.04 -13.13
CA VAL A 226 13.23 -19.89 -13.02
C VAL A 226 13.95 -19.90 -11.68
N ARG A 227 13.23 -20.14 -10.58
CA ARG A 227 13.81 -20.25 -9.25
C ARG A 227 14.82 -21.40 -9.19
N ASP A 228 14.42 -22.60 -9.62
CA ASP A 228 15.30 -23.76 -9.64
C ASP A 228 16.57 -23.50 -10.49
N ALA A 229 16.43 -22.87 -11.66
CA ALA A 229 17.59 -22.51 -12.48
C ALA A 229 18.58 -21.58 -11.74
N PHE A 230 18.09 -20.54 -11.08
CA PHE A 230 18.93 -19.57 -10.37
C PHE A 230 19.53 -20.13 -9.07
N GLU A 231 18.77 -20.90 -8.29
CA GLU A 231 19.26 -21.50 -7.04
C GLU A 231 20.36 -22.54 -7.30
N GLN A 232 20.23 -23.33 -8.38
CA GLN A 232 21.32 -24.22 -8.83
C GLN A 232 22.56 -23.44 -9.30
N GLY A 233 22.37 -22.20 -9.75
CA GLY A 233 23.44 -21.26 -10.09
C GLY A 233 24.07 -20.56 -8.88
N GLY A 234 23.61 -20.83 -7.65
CA GLY A 234 24.09 -20.19 -6.42
C GLY A 234 23.48 -18.82 -6.13
N PHE A 235 22.40 -18.44 -6.82
CA PHE A 235 21.66 -17.22 -6.54
C PHE A 235 20.55 -17.47 -5.51
N THR A 236 20.13 -16.42 -4.80
CA THR A 236 18.96 -16.47 -3.92
C THR A 236 17.77 -15.79 -4.59
N VAL A 237 16.66 -16.50 -4.71
CA VAL A 237 15.44 -15.95 -5.31
C VAL A 237 14.50 -15.43 -4.21
N ILE A 238 14.09 -14.18 -4.34
CA ILE A 238 13.20 -13.49 -3.40
C ILE A 238 11.89 -13.19 -4.12
N GLY A 239 10.76 -13.54 -3.49
CA GLY A 239 9.44 -13.31 -4.06
C GLY A 239 8.76 -12.11 -3.44
N THR A 240 8.07 -11.31 -4.25
CA THR A 240 7.22 -10.24 -3.76
C THR A 240 5.94 -10.11 -4.58
N SER A 241 4.84 -9.76 -3.92
CA SER A 241 3.55 -9.51 -4.59
C SER A 241 2.72 -8.48 -3.83
N THR A 242 1.65 -7.97 -4.44
CA THR A 242 0.81 -6.91 -3.89
C THR A 242 -0.07 -7.38 -2.73
N SER A 243 -0.39 -8.67 -2.64
CA SER A 243 -1.22 -9.24 -1.59
C SER A 243 -0.52 -10.35 -0.80
N GLY A 244 -0.92 -10.52 0.46
CA GLY A 244 -0.38 -11.57 1.32
C GLY A 244 -0.66 -12.98 0.78
N GLN A 245 -1.86 -13.19 0.23
CA GLN A 245 -2.23 -14.46 -0.39
C GLN A 245 -1.40 -14.74 -1.65
N ALA A 246 -1.22 -13.77 -2.56
CA ALA A 246 -0.40 -13.95 -3.75
C ALA A 246 1.07 -14.22 -3.40
N ALA A 247 1.64 -13.48 -2.44
CA ALA A 247 3.00 -13.74 -1.96
C ALA A 247 3.14 -15.15 -1.36
N ARG A 248 2.13 -15.64 -0.64
CA ARG A 248 2.14 -17.00 -0.12
C ARG A 248 2.01 -18.04 -1.23
N THR A 249 1.11 -17.83 -2.19
CA THR A 249 0.96 -18.69 -3.37
C THR A 249 2.29 -18.78 -4.13
N LEU A 250 2.97 -17.65 -4.35
CA LEU A 250 4.32 -17.63 -4.93
C LEU A 250 5.31 -18.46 -4.10
N GLY A 251 5.26 -18.35 -2.77
CA GLY A 251 6.13 -19.13 -1.88
C GLY A 251 5.80 -20.63 -1.83
N GLN A 252 4.55 -21.03 -2.00
CA GLN A 252 4.11 -22.43 -1.92
C GLN A 252 4.18 -23.15 -3.26
N GLU A 253 3.63 -22.54 -4.31
CA GLU A 253 3.50 -23.15 -5.64
C GLU A 253 4.77 -22.97 -6.47
N ALA A 254 5.39 -21.79 -6.47
CA ALA A 254 6.68 -21.59 -7.13
C ALA A 254 7.85 -21.99 -6.21
N GLY A 255 7.58 -22.28 -4.94
CA GLY A 255 8.54 -22.67 -3.91
C GLY A 255 9.63 -21.62 -3.65
N ILE A 256 9.31 -20.33 -3.82
CA ILE A 256 10.20 -19.21 -3.49
C ILE A 256 10.01 -18.89 -2.00
N MET A 257 10.73 -19.58 -1.12
CA MET A 257 10.48 -19.55 0.33
C MET A 257 10.57 -18.14 0.93
N GLU A 258 11.44 -17.28 0.39
CA GLU A 258 11.59 -15.88 0.77
C GLU A 258 10.54 -14.97 0.09
N SER A 259 9.27 -15.37 0.11
CA SER A 259 8.16 -14.58 -0.45
C SER A 259 7.45 -13.72 0.59
N ARG A 260 7.14 -12.46 0.24
CA ARG A 260 6.45 -11.50 1.13
C ARG A 260 5.65 -10.48 0.33
N THR A 261 4.85 -9.65 1.02
CA THR A 261 4.18 -8.54 0.33
C THR A 261 5.16 -7.44 -0.06
N LEU A 262 4.85 -6.71 -1.11
CA LEU A 262 5.60 -5.55 -1.58
C LEU A 262 5.77 -4.49 -0.49
N ALA A 263 4.70 -4.21 0.26
CA ALA A 263 4.75 -3.34 1.42
C ALA A 263 5.73 -3.83 2.51
N SER A 264 5.76 -5.15 2.78
CA SER A 264 6.69 -5.74 3.75
C SER A 264 8.13 -5.69 3.26
N LEU A 265 8.37 -5.97 1.97
CA LEU A 265 9.70 -5.87 1.37
C LEU A 265 10.21 -4.44 1.43
N ARG A 266 9.40 -3.47 0.99
CA ARG A 266 9.71 -2.04 1.04
C ARG A 266 10.08 -1.58 2.44
N TRP A 267 9.23 -1.88 3.43
CA TRP A 267 9.52 -1.51 4.82
C TRP A 267 10.85 -2.09 5.31
N ARG A 268 11.18 -3.33 4.95
CA ARG A 268 12.46 -3.95 5.34
C ARG A 268 13.67 -3.31 4.66
N LEU A 269 13.54 -2.90 3.41
CA LEU A 269 14.59 -2.18 2.68
C LEU A 269 14.81 -0.78 3.28
N GLU A 270 13.73 -0.05 3.56
CA GLU A 270 13.79 1.30 4.16
C GLU A 270 14.35 1.32 5.60
N HIS A 271 14.23 0.21 6.34
CA HIS A 271 14.64 0.12 7.75
C HIS A 271 15.85 -0.79 7.98
N ASP A 272 16.67 -1.02 6.95
CA ASP A 272 17.88 -1.87 7.01
C ASP A 272 17.64 -3.29 7.58
N ARG A 273 16.42 -3.82 7.49
CA ARG A 273 16.08 -5.19 7.91
C ARG A 273 16.36 -6.23 6.83
N MET A 274 16.67 -5.77 5.63
CA MET A 274 17.05 -6.57 4.48
C MET A 274 17.87 -5.70 3.53
N ARG A 275 18.92 -6.27 2.93
CA ARG A 275 19.68 -5.62 1.86
C ARG A 275 19.65 -6.50 0.62
N LEU A 276 19.48 -5.86 -0.53
CA LEU A 276 19.63 -6.53 -1.82
C LEU A 276 21.12 -6.60 -2.19
N ASN A 277 21.50 -7.57 -3.03
CA ASN A 277 22.88 -7.74 -3.50
C ASN A 277 22.92 -8.40 -4.89
N PRO A 278 24.09 -8.50 -5.54
CA PRO A 278 24.19 -9.07 -6.88
C PRO A 278 23.89 -10.57 -6.99
N SER A 279 23.88 -11.31 -5.87
CA SER A 279 23.48 -12.72 -5.84
C SER A 279 21.97 -12.91 -5.68
N HIS A 280 21.18 -11.84 -5.62
CA HIS A 280 19.74 -11.91 -5.51
C HIS A 280 19.05 -11.81 -6.88
N VAL A 281 17.93 -12.54 -7.01
CA VAL A 281 16.94 -12.38 -8.09
C VAL A 281 15.59 -12.10 -7.45
N LEU A 282 15.06 -10.90 -7.68
CA LEU A 282 13.77 -10.45 -7.16
C LEU A 282 12.65 -10.71 -8.17
N VAL A 283 11.66 -11.52 -7.79
CA VAL A 283 10.47 -11.79 -8.58
C VAL A 283 9.30 -10.96 -8.05
N LEU A 284 8.79 -10.02 -8.85
CA LEU A 284 7.58 -9.25 -8.56
C LEU A 284 6.41 -9.88 -9.31
N ASP A 285 5.57 -10.62 -8.60
CA ASP A 285 4.33 -11.22 -9.13
C ASP A 285 3.12 -10.30 -8.94
N GLU A 286 2.15 -10.42 -9.84
CA GLU A 286 1.00 -9.51 -9.99
C GLU A 286 1.43 -8.04 -10.17
N ALA A 287 2.47 -7.81 -10.98
CA ALA A 287 3.03 -6.48 -11.26
C ALA A 287 2.01 -5.49 -11.84
N GLY A 288 0.95 -5.96 -12.49
CA GLY A 288 -0.15 -5.11 -12.98
C GLY A 288 -0.97 -4.43 -11.87
N MET A 289 -0.97 -5.02 -10.67
CA MET A 289 -1.63 -4.45 -9.49
C MET A 289 -0.70 -3.58 -8.64
N ALA A 290 0.61 -3.59 -8.91
CA ALA A 290 1.58 -2.85 -8.10
C ALA A 290 1.49 -1.35 -8.42
N SER A 291 1.62 -0.52 -7.38
CA SER A 291 1.66 0.93 -7.59
C SER A 291 2.93 1.32 -8.32
N ASP A 292 2.86 2.35 -9.16
CA ASP A 292 4.04 2.83 -9.88
C ASP A 292 5.14 3.28 -8.92
N ARG A 293 4.77 3.79 -7.75
CA ARG A 293 5.74 4.21 -6.72
C ARG A 293 6.50 3.04 -6.14
N ASP A 294 5.82 1.94 -5.86
CA ASP A 294 6.48 0.76 -5.30
C ASP A 294 7.35 0.08 -6.37
N ILE A 295 6.93 0.09 -7.64
CA ILE A 295 7.76 -0.37 -8.76
C ILE A 295 9.00 0.50 -8.91
N ALA A 296 8.85 1.84 -8.92
CA ALA A 296 9.97 2.77 -9.02
C ALA A 296 10.98 2.56 -7.88
N PHE A 297 10.48 2.45 -6.64
CA PHE A 297 11.30 2.16 -5.46
C PHE A 297 12.04 0.83 -5.61
N LEU A 298 11.36 -0.26 -5.98
CA LEU A 298 12.00 -1.57 -6.12
C LEU A 298 13.06 -1.60 -7.22
N LEU A 299 12.76 -1.05 -8.39
CA LEU A 299 13.70 -1.03 -9.52
C LEU A 299 14.95 -0.22 -9.15
N ASP A 300 14.78 0.87 -8.43
CA ASP A 300 15.88 1.69 -7.97
C ASP A 300 16.75 0.96 -6.93
N GLN A 301 16.14 0.34 -5.91
CA GLN A 301 16.85 -0.47 -4.92
C GLN A 301 17.61 -1.63 -5.56
N ALA A 302 16.98 -2.32 -6.52
CA ALA A 302 17.61 -3.40 -7.24
C ALA A 302 18.79 -2.92 -8.12
N ARG A 303 18.66 -1.75 -8.76
CA ARG A 303 19.72 -1.13 -9.56
C ARG A 303 20.97 -0.88 -8.71
N TRP A 304 20.81 -0.24 -7.56
CA TRP A 304 21.93 0.06 -6.65
C TRP A 304 22.58 -1.19 -6.06
N ALA A 305 21.78 -2.23 -5.82
CA ALA A 305 22.26 -3.50 -5.31
C ALA A 305 22.88 -4.41 -6.38
N GLY A 306 22.70 -4.12 -7.67
CA GLY A 306 23.05 -5.02 -8.77
C GLY A 306 22.16 -6.27 -8.85
N THR A 307 20.96 -6.23 -8.24
CA THR A 307 19.99 -7.32 -8.18
C THR A 307 19.19 -7.41 -9.49
N LYS A 308 18.95 -8.63 -9.98
CA LYS A 308 18.07 -8.86 -11.13
C LYS A 308 16.61 -8.78 -10.68
N VAL A 309 15.75 -8.13 -11.46
CA VAL A 309 14.30 -8.05 -11.24
C VAL A 309 13.57 -8.76 -12.37
N VAL A 310 12.60 -9.61 -12.02
CA VAL A 310 11.68 -10.26 -12.95
C VAL A 310 10.27 -9.80 -12.59
N MET A 311 9.66 -8.99 -13.45
CA MET A 311 8.29 -8.51 -13.27
C MET A 311 7.32 -9.42 -14.02
N VAL A 312 6.33 -9.94 -13.32
CA VAL A 312 5.39 -10.95 -13.82
C VAL A 312 3.96 -10.46 -13.62
N GLY A 313 3.12 -10.57 -14.65
CA GLY A 313 1.71 -10.21 -14.51
C GLY A 313 0.88 -10.39 -15.79
N ASP A 314 -0.36 -9.91 -15.73
CA ASP A 314 -1.28 -9.80 -16.86
C ASP A 314 -1.77 -8.34 -16.91
N ASP A 315 -1.37 -7.60 -17.94
CA ASP A 315 -1.70 -6.17 -18.11
C ASP A 315 -3.18 -5.92 -18.44
N ARG A 316 -3.96 -6.98 -18.68
CA ARG A 316 -5.41 -6.95 -18.93
C ARG A 316 -6.23 -7.38 -17.71
N GLN A 317 -5.60 -7.75 -16.59
CA GLN A 317 -6.29 -7.96 -15.31
C GLN A 317 -6.49 -6.64 -14.57
N LEU A 318 -6.94 -6.73 -13.31
CA LEU A 318 -7.15 -5.56 -12.46
C LEU A 318 -5.85 -4.76 -12.29
N GLY A 319 -5.96 -3.45 -12.50
CA GLY A 319 -4.89 -2.51 -12.21
C GLY A 319 -4.68 -2.31 -10.71
N ALA A 320 -3.70 -1.48 -10.38
CA ALA A 320 -3.44 -1.09 -9.01
C ALA A 320 -4.65 -0.40 -8.36
N VAL A 321 -4.80 -0.57 -7.04
CA VAL A 321 -5.83 0.12 -6.24
C VAL A 321 -5.51 1.62 -6.13
N THR A 322 -4.23 1.96 -6.14
CA THR A 322 -3.69 3.32 -6.24
C THR A 322 -3.22 3.58 -7.68
N VAL A 323 -2.53 4.71 -7.92
CA VAL A 323 -1.91 4.99 -9.23
C VAL A 323 -0.94 3.88 -9.65
N GLY A 324 -1.18 3.28 -10.81
CA GLY A 324 -0.44 2.17 -11.39
C GLY A 324 -0.42 2.19 -12.92
N GLY A 325 -0.33 1.02 -13.57
CA GLY A 325 -0.34 0.92 -15.03
C GLY A 325 1.05 0.74 -15.67
N ALA A 326 2.12 0.73 -14.87
CA ALA A 326 3.48 0.50 -15.36
C ALA A 326 3.65 -0.76 -16.20
N LEU A 327 3.16 -1.92 -15.74
CA LEU A 327 3.31 -3.18 -16.50
C LEU A 327 2.78 -3.04 -17.93
N GLY A 328 1.61 -2.43 -18.07
CA GLY A 328 0.96 -2.25 -19.35
C GLY A 328 1.73 -1.34 -20.31
N ALA A 329 2.20 -0.19 -19.80
CA ALA A 329 3.01 0.74 -20.59
C ALA A 329 4.37 0.13 -20.98
N LEU A 330 4.99 -0.63 -20.07
CA LEU A 330 6.27 -1.30 -20.32
C LEU A 330 6.13 -2.43 -21.35
N VAL A 331 5.06 -3.22 -21.30
CA VAL A 331 4.79 -4.27 -22.30
C VAL A 331 4.61 -3.67 -23.69
N GLU A 332 3.87 -2.55 -23.79
CA GLU A 332 3.66 -1.84 -25.06
C GLU A 332 4.97 -1.27 -25.64
N ARG A 333 5.79 -0.62 -24.81
CA ARG A 333 7.08 -0.01 -25.21
C ARG A 333 8.18 -1.02 -25.49
N HIS A 334 8.18 -2.14 -24.77
CA HIS A 334 9.29 -3.11 -24.77
C HIS A 334 8.88 -4.48 -25.30
N GLY A 335 7.87 -4.58 -26.17
CA GLY A 335 7.36 -5.87 -26.68
C GLY A 335 8.43 -6.84 -27.21
N GLY A 336 9.56 -6.34 -27.74
CA GLY A 336 10.68 -7.16 -28.22
C GLY A 336 11.47 -7.94 -27.14
N ILE A 337 11.25 -7.66 -25.85
CA ILE A 337 11.92 -8.34 -24.73
C ILE A 337 10.96 -9.04 -23.77
N VAL A 338 9.64 -8.91 -23.99
CA VAL A 338 8.62 -9.50 -23.12
C VAL A 338 8.56 -11.00 -23.34
N HIS A 339 8.68 -11.77 -22.26
CA HIS A 339 8.45 -13.22 -22.29
C HIS A 339 6.95 -13.47 -22.21
N ALA A 340 6.34 -13.73 -23.36
CA ALA A 340 4.89 -13.83 -23.46
C ALA A 340 4.37 -15.27 -23.27
N LEU A 341 3.45 -15.45 -22.32
CA LEU A 341 2.78 -16.71 -21.99
C LEU A 341 1.31 -16.61 -22.42
N HIS A 342 1.05 -16.79 -23.72
CA HIS A 342 -0.28 -16.63 -24.31
C HIS A 342 -1.18 -17.86 -24.19
N GLU A 343 -0.61 -19.03 -23.95
CA GLU A 343 -1.38 -20.27 -23.90
C GLU A 343 -2.08 -20.42 -22.55
N ASN A 344 -3.42 -20.36 -22.57
CA ASN A 344 -4.23 -20.66 -21.41
C ASN A 344 -4.36 -22.18 -21.25
N VAL A 345 -3.85 -22.71 -20.14
CA VAL A 345 -3.91 -24.15 -19.81
C VAL A 345 -4.88 -24.48 -18.68
N ARG A 346 -5.62 -23.50 -18.15
CA ARG A 346 -6.53 -23.66 -17.00
C ARG A 346 -7.91 -24.17 -17.41
N GLN A 347 -8.58 -23.49 -18.34
CA GLN A 347 -9.96 -23.83 -18.71
C GLN A 347 -9.99 -25.15 -19.49
N HIS A 348 -10.91 -26.06 -19.20
CA HIS A 348 -11.01 -27.33 -19.92
C HIS A 348 -11.67 -27.18 -21.30
N ASP A 349 -12.65 -26.28 -21.42
CA ASP A 349 -13.33 -25.99 -22.69
C ASP A 349 -12.51 -25.04 -23.57
N LEU A 350 -12.20 -25.49 -24.79
CA LEU A 350 -11.51 -24.68 -25.80
C LEU A 350 -12.34 -23.48 -26.25
N ALA A 351 -13.66 -23.60 -26.33
CA ALA A 351 -14.53 -22.50 -26.75
C ALA A 351 -14.56 -21.39 -25.69
N GLU A 352 -14.62 -21.74 -24.40
CA GLU A 352 -14.47 -20.77 -23.31
C GLU A 352 -13.09 -20.11 -23.29
N ARG A 353 -12.00 -20.85 -23.61
CA ARG A 353 -10.67 -20.24 -23.78
C ARG A 353 -10.67 -19.14 -24.85
N VAL A 354 -11.33 -19.37 -25.98
CA VAL A 354 -11.47 -18.37 -27.06
C VAL A 354 -12.30 -17.19 -26.58
N ALA A 355 -13.44 -17.42 -25.93
CA ALA A 355 -14.28 -16.36 -25.39
C ALA A 355 -13.55 -15.47 -24.37
N LEU A 356 -12.75 -16.07 -23.48
CA LEU A 356 -11.90 -15.34 -22.53
C LEU A 356 -10.79 -14.55 -23.25
N SER A 357 -10.20 -15.10 -24.30
CA SER A 357 -9.20 -14.40 -25.12
C SER A 357 -9.81 -13.18 -25.83
N GLU A 358 -11.00 -13.34 -26.42
CA GLU A 358 -11.76 -12.23 -27.02
C GLU A 358 -12.11 -11.17 -25.98
N LEU A 359 -12.63 -11.56 -24.82
CA LEU A 359 -12.92 -10.64 -23.71
C LEU A 359 -11.66 -9.89 -23.27
N ARG A 360 -10.52 -10.57 -23.17
CA ARG A 360 -9.22 -9.96 -22.83
C ARG A 360 -8.77 -8.96 -23.91
N ALA A 361 -8.94 -9.29 -25.18
CA ALA A 361 -8.53 -8.49 -26.32
C ALA A 361 -9.46 -7.29 -26.60
N GLY A 362 -10.70 -7.34 -26.12
CA GLY A 362 -11.73 -6.32 -26.35
C GLY A 362 -12.84 -6.73 -27.32
N GLY A 363 -12.84 -7.98 -27.81
CA GLY A 363 -13.92 -8.62 -28.55
C GLY A 363 -15.13 -8.96 -27.67
N VAL A 364 -15.67 -7.95 -26.99
CA VAL A 364 -16.73 -8.10 -25.97
C VAL A 364 -17.96 -8.82 -26.54
N SER A 365 -18.43 -8.43 -27.73
CA SER A 365 -19.63 -9.02 -28.32
C SER A 365 -19.50 -10.52 -28.55
N SER A 366 -18.35 -10.99 -29.03
CA SER A 366 -18.06 -12.41 -29.26
C SER A 366 -18.05 -13.19 -27.95
N ALA A 367 -17.42 -12.63 -26.92
CA ALA A 367 -17.39 -13.24 -25.59
C ALA A 367 -18.79 -13.36 -24.97
N VAL A 368 -19.60 -12.29 -25.04
CA VAL A 368 -20.98 -12.30 -24.50
C VAL A 368 -21.85 -13.30 -25.27
N GLU A 369 -21.76 -13.33 -26.61
CA GLU A 369 -22.49 -14.28 -27.44
C GLU A 369 -22.17 -15.74 -27.08
N PHE A 370 -20.90 -16.04 -26.77
CA PHE A 370 -20.53 -17.36 -26.25
C PHE A 370 -21.29 -17.71 -24.97
N TYR A 371 -21.24 -16.88 -23.92
CA TYR A 371 -21.91 -17.22 -22.65
C TYR A 371 -23.44 -17.31 -22.79
N VAL A 372 -24.03 -16.48 -23.65
CA VAL A 372 -25.47 -16.52 -23.95
C VAL A 372 -25.83 -17.83 -24.68
N SER A 373 -25.09 -18.19 -25.74
CA SER A 373 -25.37 -19.39 -26.54
C SER A 373 -25.12 -20.70 -25.78
N GLN A 374 -24.21 -20.70 -24.80
CA GLN A 374 -23.97 -21.84 -23.90
C GLN A 374 -24.98 -21.93 -22.75
N GLY A 375 -25.96 -21.02 -22.67
CA GLY A 375 -26.94 -21.00 -21.58
C GLY A 375 -26.33 -20.65 -20.22
N ARG A 376 -25.18 -19.96 -20.21
CA ARG A 376 -24.42 -19.57 -19.02
C ARG A 376 -24.79 -18.18 -18.50
N VAL A 377 -25.87 -17.59 -19.01
CA VAL A 377 -26.42 -16.30 -18.57
C VAL A 377 -27.82 -16.53 -18.01
N THR A 378 -28.01 -16.20 -16.74
CA THR A 378 -29.29 -16.23 -16.04
C THR A 378 -29.73 -14.80 -15.72
N THR A 379 -30.98 -14.49 -16.01
CA THR A 379 -31.55 -13.15 -15.82
C THR A 379 -32.75 -13.22 -14.89
N GLU A 380 -32.84 -12.29 -13.95
CA GLU A 380 -34.03 -12.10 -13.12
C GLU A 380 -34.46 -10.62 -13.14
N ARG A 381 -35.73 -10.34 -12.85
CA ARG A 381 -36.28 -8.98 -12.98
C ARG A 381 -35.81 -8.04 -11.88
N THR A 382 -35.44 -8.59 -10.73
CA THR A 382 -34.93 -7.83 -9.60
C THR A 382 -33.55 -8.32 -9.18
N ARG A 383 -32.82 -7.43 -8.52
CA ARG A 383 -31.53 -7.75 -7.89
C ARG A 383 -31.66 -8.91 -6.91
N ASP A 384 -32.67 -8.88 -6.05
CA ASP A 384 -32.78 -9.84 -4.96
C ASP A 384 -33.12 -11.24 -5.49
N GLU A 385 -33.98 -11.34 -6.51
CA GLU A 385 -34.24 -12.61 -7.22
C GLU A 385 -32.96 -13.18 -7.86
N ALA A 386 -32.16 -12.33 -8.53
CA ALA A 386 -30.91 -12.76 -9.15
C ALA A 386 -29.90 -13.28 -8.11
N LEU A 387 -29.78 -12.62 -6.96
CA LEU A 387 -28.87 -13.05 -5.89
C LEU A 387 -29.34 -14.35 -5.23
N VAL A 388 -30.65 -14.52 -5.02
CA VAL A 388 -31.23 -15.78 -4.53
C VAL A 388 -30.96 -16.90 -5.53
N ARG A 389 -31.24 -16.68 -6.82
CA ARG A 389 -31.02 -17.67 -7.87
C ARG A 389 -29.55 -18.10 -7.96
N LEU A 390 -28.62 -17.16 -7.84
CA LEU A 390 -27.19 -17.42 -7.79
C LEU A 390 -26.81 -18.26 -6.58
N ALA A 391 -27.24 -17.86 -5.38
CA ALA A 391 -26.96 -18.59 -4.14
C ALA A 391 -27.52 -20.02 -4.16
N ASP A 392 -28.68 -20.23 -4.79
CA ASP A 392 -29.33 -21.52 -4.93
C ASP A 392 -28.51 -22.46 -5.82
N ARG A 393 -28.10 -21.98 -6.99
CA ARG A 393 -27.24 -22.76 -7.91
C ARG A 393 -25.89 -23.06 -7.31
N TRP A 394 -25.27 -22.08 -6.65
CA TRP A 394 -24.03 -22.33 -5.93
C TRP A 394 -24.21 -23.38 -4.81
N THR A 395 -25.35 -23.36 -4.11
CA THR A 395 -25.64 -24.33 -3.05
C THR A 395 -25.73 -25.76 -3.62
N GLU A 396 -26.40 -25.95 -4.75
CA GLU A 396 -26.46 -27.24 -5.46
C GLU A 396 -25.05 -27.77 -5.77
N ASP A 397 -24.17 -26.90 -6.27
CA ASP A 397 -22.79 -27.26 -6.60
C ASP A 397 -21.94 -27.57 -5.36
N ALA A 398 -22.05 -26.74 -4.32
CA ALA A 398 -21.33 -26.93 -3.07
C ALA A 398 -21.76 -28.22 -2.35
N LEU A 399 -23.06 -28.56 -2.38
CA LEU A 399 -23.59 -29.78 -1.76
C LEU A 399 -23.23 -31.05 -2.54
N SER A 400 -23.07 -30.96 -3.85
CA SER A 400 -22.55 -32.05 -4.70
C SER A 400 -21.04 -32.24 -4.58
N GLY A 401 -20.36 -31.41 -3.79
CA GLY A 401 -18.93 -31.53 -3.51
C GLY A 401 -18.03 -30.87 -4.54
N ARG A 402 -18.60 -30.07 -5.46
CA ARG A 402 -17.82 -29.28 -6.44
C ARG A 402 -17.18 -28.06 -5.77
N ASP A 403 -16.00 -27.69 -6.24
CA ASP A 403 -15.37 -26.43 -5.84
C ASP A 403 -16.00 -25.25 -6.59
N ALA A 404 -17.09 -24.73 -6.02
CA ALA A 404 -17.84 -23.60 -6.56
C ALA A 404 -17.58 -22.31 -5.77
N ALA A 405 -17.35 -21.21 -6.51
CA ALA A 405 -17.18 -19.88 -5.96
C ALA A 405 -18.30 -18.93 -6.36
N MET A 406 -18.60 -17.96 -5.50
CA MET A 406 -19.47 -16.83 -5.81
C MET A 406 -18.68 -15.53 -5.85
N PHE A 407 -18.86 -14.75 -6.91
CA PHE A 407 -18.22 -13.46 -7.10
C PHE A 407 -19.24 -12.35 -7.33
N ALA A 408 -18.96 -11.19 -6.75
CA ALA A 408 -19.65 -9.95 -7.07
C ALA A 408 -18.66 -8.77 -6.97
N TRP A 409 -18.95 -7.67 -7.67
CA TRP A 409 -18.10 -6.48 -7.58
C TRP A 409 -18.38 -5.67 -6.30
N ARG A 410 -19.65 -5.45 -5.93
CA ARG A 410 -20.03 -4.61 -4.78
C ARG A 410 -20.00 -5.38 -3.46
N ARG A 411 -19.44 -4.76 -2.42
CA ARG A 411 -19.43 -5.30 -1.05
C ARG A 411 -20.83 -5.59 -0.50
N ALA A 412 -21.83 -4.79 -0.86
CA ALA A 412 -23.22 -5.02 -0.45
C ALA A 412 -23.80 -6.31 -1.05
N ASN A 413 -23.49 -6.64 -2.30
CA ASN A 413 -23.91 -7.89 -2.93
C ASN A 413 -23.16 -9.08 -2.35
N VAL A 414 -21.86 -8.92 -2.06
CA VAL A 414 -21.06 -9.96 -1.38
C VAL A 414 -21.61 -10.25 0.03
N ALA A 415 -21.99 -9.22 0.78
CA ALA A 415 -22.59 -9.41 2.10
C ALA A 415 -23.92 -10.17 2.01
N GLU A 416 -24.74 -9.83 1.03
CA GLU A 416 -26.03 -10.50 0.82
C GLU A 416 -25.89 -11.95 0.35
N LEU A 417 -24.98 -12.23 -0.59
CA LEU A 417 -24.65 -13.59 -1.01
C LEU A 417 -24.09 -14.43 0.14
N ASN A 418 -23.24 -13.85 0.99
CA ASN A 418 -22.75 -14.56 2.19
C ASN A 418 -23.87 -14.88 3.17
N ARG A 419 -24.84 -13.97 3.36
CA ARG A 419 -26.02 -14.21 4.21
C ARG A 419 -26.86 -15.36 3.65
N LEU A 420 -27.25 -15.29 2.38
CA LEU A 420 -28.05 -16.31 1.70
C LEU A 420 -27.35 -17.68 1.71
N ALA A 421 -26.06 -17.71 1.39
CA ALA A 421 -25.27 -18.94 1.40
C ALA A 421 -25.20 -19.57 2.80
N ARG A 422 -24.99 -18.77 3.84
CA ARG A 422 -24.96 -19.25 5.22
C ARG A 422 -26.32 -19.83 5.62
N GLU A 423 -27.42 -19.17 5.27
CA GLU A 423 -28.78 -19.67 5.53
C GLU A 423 -28.98 -21.06 4.93
N ARG A 424 -28.60 -21.26 3.66
CA ARG A 424 -28.66 -22.58 3.01
C ARG A 424 -27.75 -23.60 3.67
N MET A 425 -26.55 -23.21 4.08
CA MET A 425 -25.63 -24.12 4.78
C MET A 425 -26.14 -24.53 6.16
N VAL A 426 -26.88 -23.65 6.85
CA VAL A 426 -27.58 -24.00 8.11
C VAL A 426 -28.76 -24.93 7.85
N GLU A 427 -29.61 -24.64 6.85
CA GLU A 427 -30.74 -25.48 6.46
C GLU A 427 -30.32 -26.91 6.09
N HIS A 428 -29.18 -27.06 5.42
CA HIS A 428 -28.60 -28.34 5.04
C HIS A 428 -27.69 -28.96 6.11
N GLY A 429 -27.60 -28.37 7.31
CA GLY A 429 -26.83 -28.90 8.45
C GLY A 429 -25.31 -28.90 8.25
N ARG A 430 -24.79 -28.12 7.28
CA ARG A 430 -23.34 -27.93 7.05
C ARG A 430 -22.73 -26.92 8.00
N VAL A 431 -23.55 -26.01 8.53
CA VAL A 431 -23.22 -25.09 9.62
C VAL A 431 -24.14 -25.41 10.80
N ALA A 432 -23.56 -25.72 11.95
CA ALA A 432 -24.33 -26.12 13.12
C ALA A 432 -23.58 -25.82 14.43
N GLY A 433 -24.32 -25.89 15.54
CA GLY A 433 -23.78 -25.74 16.89
C GLY A 433 -23.85 -24.31 17.44
N PRO A 434 -23.09 -24.01 18.50
CA PRO A 434 -23.10 -22.70 19.14
C PRO A 434 -22.58 -21.61 18.20
N GLU A 435 -23.19 -20.42 18.27
CA GLU A 435 -22.80 -19.26 17.47
C GLU A 435 -22.08 -18.19 18.31
N LEU A 436 -20.94 -17.70 17.84
CA LEU A 436 -20.27 -16.53 18.38
C LEU A 436 -20.58 -15.31 17.50
N ALA A 437 -21.29 -14.33 18.06
CA ALA A 437 -21.52 -13.05 17.41
C ALA A 437 -20.26 -12.16 17.50
N ALA A 438 -19.75 -11.67 16.38
CA ALA A 438 -18.58 -10.79 16.32
C ALA A 438 -18.63 -9.92 15.06
N GLY A 439 -18.31 -8.62 15.18
CA GLY A 439 -18.17 -7.73 14.01
C GLY A 439 -19.44 -7.53 13.18
N GLY A 440 -20.62 -7.75 13.76
CA GLY A 440 -21.90 -7.68 13.05
C GLY A 440 -22.28 -8.95 12.28
N ALA A 441 -21.54 -10.05 12.46
CA ALA A 441 -21.86 -11.38 11.93
C ALA A 441 -21.88 -12.43 13.06
N SER A 442 -22.43 -13.61 12.77
CA SER A 442 -22.41 -14.78 13.66
C SER A 442 -21.62 -15.91 13.01
N TYR A 443 -20.72 -16.53 13.79
CA TYR A 443 -19.87 -17.62 13.33
C TYR A 443 -20.18 -18.90 14.09
N ALA A 444 -20.33 -20.01 13.36
CA ALA A 444 -20.54 -21.35 13.89
C ALA A 444 -19.61 -22.36 13.20
N ALA A 445 -19.51 -23.56 13.76
CA ALA A 445 -18.71 -24.62 13.15
C ALA A 445 -19.23 -24.94 11.74
N GLY A 446 -18.31 -25.03 10.77
CA GLY A 446 -18.59 -25.20 9.35
C GLY A 446 -18.60 -23.88 8.54
N ASP A 447 -18.59 -22.71 9.20
CA ASP A 447 -18.61 -21.44 8.48
C ASP A 447 -17.33 -21.24 7.65
N ARG A 448 -17.49 -20.93 6.35
CA ARG A 448 -16.38 -20.50 5.49
C ARG A 448 -16.00 -19.06 5.82
N ILE A 449 -14.71 -18.80 6.01
CA ILE A 449 -14.18 -17.52 6.48
C ILE A 449 -12.99 -17.04 5.65
N ILE A 450 -12.77 -15.72 5.68
CA ILE A 450 -11.63 -15.05 5.04
C ILE A 450 -11.05 -13.99 5.98
N ALA A 451 -9.73 -13.92 6.04
CA ALA A 451 -9.01 -12.90 6.78
C ALA A 451 -9.02 -11.56 6.03
N LEU A 452 -9.51 -10.50 6.69
CA LEU A 452 -9.54 -9.14 6.15
C LEU A 452 -8.23 -8.37 6.39
N ALA A 453 -7.45 -8.79 7.39
CA ALA A 453 -6.17 -8.21 7.76
C ALA A 453 -5.29 -9.26 8.46
N PRO A 454 -3.97 -9.03 8.58
CA PRO A 454 -3.09 -9.96 9.27
C PRO A 454 -3.47 -10.15 10.75
N MET A 455 -3.41 -11.40 11.20
CA MET A 455 -3.71 -11.81 12.58
C MET A 455 -2.87 -13.02 13.00
N ALA A 456 -3.04 -13.50 14.24
CA ALA A 456 -2.19 -14.54 14.84
C ALA A 456 -0.69 -14.20 14.69
N GLN A 457 -0.30 -13.00 15.13
CA GLN A 457 1.09 -12.53 15.03
C GLN A 457 1.65 -12.56 13.58
N GLY A 458 0.79 -12.38 12.57
CA GLY A 458 1.15 -12.38 11.14
C GLY A 458 1.18 -13.76 10.50
N GLN A 459 0.82 -14.81 11.24
CA GLN A 459 0.73 -16.17 10.74
C GLN A 459 -0.43 -16.39 9.76
N ILE A 460 -1.51 -15.62 9.94
CA ILE A 460 -2.63 -15.51 9.00
C ILE A 460 -2.46 -14.19 8.24
N VAL A 461 -2.49 -14.24 6.91
CA VAL A 461 -2.34 -13.05 6.05
C VAL A 461 -3.67 -12.61 5.46
N THR A 462 -3.70 -11.40 4.92
CA THR A 462 -4.89 -10.87 4.23
C THR A 462 -5.32 -11.76 3.06
N SER A 463 -6.64 -11.96 2.96
CA SER A 463 -7.33 -12.79 1.98
C SER A 463 -7.09 -14.30 2.10
N GLU A 464 -6.42 -14.77 3.16
CA GLU A 464 -6.34 -16.20 3.46
C GLU A 464 -7.71 -16.74 3.87
N ARG A 465 -8.09 -17.89 3.30
CA ARG A 465 -9.37 -18.54 3.50
C ARG A 465 -9.25 -19.72 4.46
N GLY A 466 -10.36 -20.04 5.12
CA GLY A 466 -10.45 -21.15 6.05
C GLY A 466 -11.89 -21.49 6.41
N VAL A 467 -12.02 -22.33 7.42
CA VAL A 467 -13.28 -22.79 7.98
C VAL A 467 -13.23 -22.68 9.50
N VAL A 468 -14.35 -22.31 10.10
CA VAL A 468 -14.52 -22.39 11.56
C VAL A 468 -14.65 -23.86 11.94
N ALA A 469 -13.65 -24.39 12.63
CA ALA A 469 -13.64 -25.78 13.11
C ALA A 469 -14.44 -25.95 14.41
N GLY A 470 -14.58 -24.89 15.20
CA GLY A 470 -15.33 -24.93 16.45
C GLY A 470 -15.48 -23.57 17.11
N VAL A 471 -16.39 -23.49 18.08
CA VAL A 471 -16.71 -22.28 18.83
C VAL A 471 -16.66 -22.59 20.32
N ASP A 472 -15.93 -21.76 21.07
CA ASP A 472 -15.84 -21.82 22.53
C ASP A 472 -16.50 -20.56 23.10
N LEU A 473 -17.74 -20.72 23.59
CA LEU A 473 -18.54 -19.60 24.13
C LEU A 473 -18.09 -19.15 25.52
N GLU A 474 -17.44 -20.02 26.29
CA GLU A 474 -16.95 -19.67 27.63
C GLU A 474 -15.76 -18.72 27.52
N ALA A 475 -14.81 -19.05 26.65
CA ALA A 475 -13.66 -18.20 26.36
C ALA A 475 -13.92 -17.17 25.25
N ARG A 476 -15.12 -17.19 24.64
CA ARG A 476 -15.53 -16.29 23.53
C ARG A 476 -14.54 -16.28 22.35
N ARG A 477 -14.12 -17.46 21.91
CA ARG A 477 -13.10 -17.62 20.85
C ARG A 477 -13.53 -18.62 19.78
N LEU A 478 -12.98 -18.45 18.58
CA LEU A 478 -13.12 -19.38 17.46
C LEU A 478 -11.90 -20.27 17.33
N ILE A 479 -12.14 -21.54 17.00
CA ILE A 479 -11.12 -22.42 16.43
C ILE A 479 -11.28 -22.35 14.93
N VAL A 480 -10.27 -21.86 14.22
CA VAL A 480 -10.27 -21.79 12.76
C VAL A 480 -9.23 -22.72 12.17
N GLU A 481 -9.56 -23.35 11.06
CA GLU A 481 -8.63 -24.15 10.24
C GLU A 481 -8.49 -23.46 8.88
N MET A 482 -7.28 -23.02 8.55
CA MET A 482 -6.98 -22.38 7.27
C MET A 482 -6.80 -23.44 6.18
N GLU A 483 -6.90 -23.07 4.90
CA GLU A 483 -6.78 -24.01 3.75
C GLU A 483 -5.46 -24.83 3.75
N ASN A 484 -4.40 -24.34 4.41
CA ASN A 484 -3.13 -25.05 4.57
C ASN A 484 -3.11 -26.05 5.75
N GLY A 485 -4.26 -26.30 6.40
CA GLY A 485 -4.42 -27.21 7.53
C GLY A 485 -3.98 -26.64 8.89
N ARG A 486 -3.45 -25.42 8.95
CA ARG A 486 -3.03 -24.79 10.20
C ARG A 486 -4.25 -24.34 11.00
N ARG A 487 -4.24 -24.62 12.31
CA ARG A 487 -5.31 -24.26 13.24
C ARG A 487 -4.90 -23.14 14.18
N PHE A 488 -5.83 -22.22 14.43
CA PHE A 488 -5.62 -21.07 15.30
C PHE A 488 -6.81 -20.86 16.24
N TRP A 489 -6.51 -20.35 17.42
CA TRP A 489 -7.50 -19.80 18.33
C TRP A 489 -7.58 -18.29 18.09
N LEU A 490 -8.77 -17.78 17.81
CA LEU A 490 -9.01 -16.36 17.56
C LEU A 490 -9.99 -15.81 18.59
N GLU A 491 -9.54 -14.83 19.37
CA GLU A 491 -10.37 -14.10 20.32
C GLU A 491 -11.43 -13.27 19.60
N GLN A 492 -12.58 -13.04 20.25
CA GLN A 492 -13.71 -12.32 19.68
C GLN A 492 -13.34 -10.95 19.08
N GLU A 493 -12.45 -10.20 19.73
CA GLU A 493 -12.02 -8.88 19.26
C GLU A 493 -11.27 -8.97 17.93
N ALA A 494 -10.42 -10.00 17.77
CA ALA A 494 -9.69 -10.24 16.53
C ALA A 494 -10.65 -10.66 15.42
N VAL A 495 -11.62 -11.53 15.73
CA VAL A 495 -12.68 -11.95 14.79
C VAL A 495 -13.49 -10.75 14.33
N ALA A 496 -13.97 -9.92 15.27
CA ALA A 496 -14.85 -8.79 15.00
C ALA A 496 -14.24 -7.75 14.07
N ALA A 497 -12.92 -7.52 14.15
CA ALA A 497 -12.24 -6.51 13.35
C ALA A 497 -11.65 -7.05 12.04
N LYS A 498 -11.33 -8.35 11.97
CA LYS A 498 -10.43 -8.88 10.93
C LYS A 498 -10.95 -10.12 10.20
N LEU A 499 -12.13 -10.63 10.50
CA LEU A 499 -12.69 -11.82 9.85
C LEU A 499 -14.02 -11.49 9.15
N ALA A 500 -14.30 -12.19 8.05
CA ALA A 500 -15.59 -12.15 7.36
C ALA A 500 -15.96 -13.55 6.84
N HIS A 501 -17.22 -13.76 6.48
CA HIS A 501 -17.62 -14.96 5.73
C HIS A 501 -17.02 -14.96 4.32
N ALA A 502 -16.81 -16.16 3.78
CA ALA A 502 -16.13 -16.39 2.51
C ALA A 502 -16.90 -17.33 1.56
N TYR A 503 -18.22 -17.40 1.68
CA TYR A 503 -19.06 -18.08 0.69
C TYR A 503 -19.05 -17.32 -0.64
N ALA A 504 -19.12 -15.99 -0.56
CA ALA A 504 -18.93 -15.07 -1.67
C ALA A 504 -17.77 -14.11 -1.38
N THR A 505 -17.06 -13.72 -2.44
CA THR A 505 -15.95 -12.75 -2.34
C THR A 505 -16.06 -11.67 -3.40
N THR A 506 -15.44 -10.53 -3.14
CA THR A 506 -15.27 -9.51 -4.18
C THR A 506 -14.28 -10.01 -5.23
N VAL A 507 -14.50 -9.71 -6.51
CA VAL A 507 -13.59 -10.08 -7.61
C VAL A 507 -12.12 -9.67 -7.36
N HIS A 508 -11.87 -8.55 -6.68
CA HIS A 508 -10.51 -8.09 -6.30
C HIS A 508 -9.79 -9.06 -5.35
N ARG A 509 -10.55 -9.70 -4.46
CA ARG A 509 -10.01 -10.66 -3.47
C ARG A 509 -9.86 -12.06 -4.04
N SER A 510 -10.45 -12.34 -5.21
CA SER A 510 -10.34 -13.63 -5.88
C SER A 510 -9.16 -13.71 -6.84
N GLN A 511 -8.38 -12.64 -7.00
CA GLN A 511 -7.16 -12.68 -7.79
C GLN A 511 -6.17 -13.69 -7.22
N GLY A 512 -5.59 -14.51 -8.10
CA GLY A 512 -4.77 -15.68 -7.75
C GLY A 512 -5.56 -16.96 -7.42
N SER A 513 -6.86 -16.88 -7.11
CA SER A 513 -7.67 -18.08 -6.85
C SER A 513 -8.05 -18.83 -8.14
N THR A 514 -8.28 -20.14 -8.00
CA THR A 514 -8.81 -21.02 -9.04
C THR A 514 -9.87 -21.90 -8.41
N HIS A 515 -10.99 -22.08 -9.09
CA HIS A 515 -12.13 -22.92 -8.70
C HIS A 515 -12.55 -23.79 -9.87
N ASP A 516 -13.36 -24.81 -9.64
CA ASP A 516 -13.89 -25.61 -10.75
C ASP A 516 -15.03 -24.86 -11.43
N ILE A 517 -15.92 -24.24 -10.65
CA ILE A 517 -17.07 -23.47 -11.13
C ILE A 517 -17.11 -22.08 -10.50
N ALA A 518 -17.50 -21.08 -11.28
CA ALA A 518 -17.73 -19.71 -10.79
C ALA A 518 -19.16 -19.23 -11.09
N HIS A 519 -19.81 -18.67 -10.08
CA HIS A 519 -21.09 -17.98 -10.17
C HIS A 519 -20.87 -16.48 -9.97
N VAL A 520 -21.13 -15.67 -10.99
CA VAL A 520 -20.78 -14.25 -11.02
C VAL A 520 -22.04 -13.40 -11.10
N TYR A 521 -22.26 -12.54 -10.10
CA TYR A 521 -23.28 -11.50 -10.18
C TYR A 521 -22.69 -10.26 -10.86
N GLU A 522 -23.20 -9.94 -12.06
CA GLU A 522 -22.75 -8.80 -12.85
C GLU A 522 -23.71 -7.62 -12.68
N ASP A 523 -23.20 -6.53 -12.08
CA ASP A 523 -23.91 -5.27 -11.88
C ASP A 523 -23.06 -4.05 -12.26
N GLY A 524 -22.18 -4.27 -13.24
CA GLY A 524 -21.16 -3.34 -13.68
C GLY A 524 -19.78 -3.67 -13.13
N GLY A 525 -18.77 -3.05 -13.72
CA GLY A 525 -17.39 -3.25 -13.30
C GLY A 525 -16.42 -2.92 -14.39
N GLY A 526 -16.81 -3.11 -15.65
CA GLY A 526 -15.88 -2.98 -16.77
C GLY A 526 -15.23 -4.31 -17.12
N ARG A 527 -14.45 -4.30 -18.19
CA ARG A 527 -13.90 -5.50 -18.83
C ARG A 527 -12.99 -6.32 -17.93
N GLU A 528 -12.13 -5.64 -17.18
CA GLU A 528 -11.09 -6.27 -16.37
C GLU A 528 -11.69 -7.09 -15.23
N LEU A 529 -12.79 -6.59 -14.64
CA LEU A 529 -13.51 -7.31 -13.60
C LEU A 529 -14.20 -8.54 -14.13
N ALA A 530 -14.85 -8.43 -15.28
CA ALA A 530 -15.42 -9.57 -15.96
C ALA A 530 -14.33 -10.60 -16.27
N TYR A 531 -13.26 -10.21 -16.97
CA TYR A 531 -12.17 -11.12 -17.32
C TYR A 531 -11.54 -11.79 -16.09
N VAL A 532 -11.31 -11.05 -15.01
CA VAL A 532 -10.78 -11.64 -13.77
C VAL A 532 -11.77 -12.59 -13.12
N ALA A 533 -13.07 -12.32 -13.10
CA ALA A 533 -14.07 -13.21 -12.52
C ALA A 533 -14.23 -14.48 -13.36
N MET A 534 -14.39 -14.33 -14.68
CA MET A 534 -14.63 -15.43 -15.61
C MET A 534 -13.42 -16.36 -15.74
N SER A 535 -12.20 -15.84 -15.60
CA SER A 535 -10.99 -16.66 -15.73
C SER A 535 -10.65 -17.52 -14.49
N ARG A 536 -11.43 -17.46 -13.39
CA ARG A 536 -11.16 -18.24 -12.17
C ARG A 536 -11.65 -19.68 -12.22
N ALA A 537 -12.67 -19.98 -13.02
CA ALA A 537 -13.22 -21.33 -13.15
C ALA A 537 -12.41 -22.19 -14.12
N ARG A 538 -12.21 -23.48 -13.81
CA ARG A 538 -11.62 -24.45 -14.75
C ARG A 538 -12.64 -25.03 -15.72
N GLU A 539 -13.87 -25.23 -15.25
CA GLU A 539 -14.90 -25.95 -16.00
C GLU A 539 -15.93 -25.00 -16.59
N GLU A 540 -16.60 -24.22 -15.74
CA GLU A 540 -17.72 -23.38 -16.16
C GLU A 540 -17.82 -22.08 -15.36
N THR A 541 -18.17 -20.99 -16.05
CA THR A 541 -18.62 -19.76 -15.40
C THR A 541 -20.06 -19.42 -15.77
N HIS A 542 -20.88 -19.11 -14.77
CA HIS A 542 -22.27 -18.72 -14.90
C HIS A 542 -22.47 -17.26 -14.46
N LEU A 543 -23.15 -16.47 -15.28
CA LEU A 543 -23.45 -15.06 -15.06
C LEU A 543 -24.90 -14.87 -14.60
N TYR A 544 -25.09 -14.00 -13.63
CA TYR A 544 -26.39 -13.62 -13.10
C TYR A 544 -26.51 -12.11 -13.13
N LEU A 545 -27.60 -11.58 -13.69
CA LEU A 545 -27.84 -10.15 -13.75
C LEU A 545 -29.33 -9.80 -13.70
N THR A 546 -29.59 -8.54 -13.35
CA THR A 546 -30.94 -7.97 -13.33
C THR A 546 -31.32 -7.46 -14.72
N ALA A 547 -32.23 -8.14 -15.40
CA ALA A 547 -32.74 -7.78 -16.72
C ALA A 547 -34.16 -8.36 -16.92
N ASP A 548 -34.99 -7.72 -17.75
CA ASP A 548 -36.32 -8.24 -18.09
C ASP A 548 -36.24 -9.49 -18.99
N ASP A 549 -35.21 -9.57 -19.84
CA ASP A 549 -34.95 -10.72 -20.71
C ASP A 549 -33.45 -10.88 -21.08
N LEU A 550 -33.15 -11.96 -21.81
CA LEU A 550 -31.79 -12.30 -22.23
C LEU A 550 -31.20 -11.33 -23.26
N GLN A 551 -32.05 -10.69 -24.08
CA GLN A 551 -31.59 -9.71 -25.07
C GLN A 551 -31.11 -8.44 -24.37
N GLN A 552 -31.90 -7.93 -23.41
CA GLN A 552 -31.48 -6.81 -22.58
C GLN A 552 -30.19 -7.14 -21.80
N ALA A 553 -30.11 -8.34 -21.24
CA ALA A 553 -28.91 -8.80 -20.54
C ALA A 553 -27.66 -8.77 -21.44
N GLN A 554 -27.77 -9.25 -22.68
CA GLN A 554 -26.68 -9.18 -23.65
C GLN A 554 -26.26 -7.74 -23.95
N GLU A 555 -27.22 -6.82 -24.17
CA GLU A 555 -26.92 -5.41 -24.40
C GLU A 555 -26.24 -4.74 -23.21
N ASP A 556 -26.69 -5.04 -21.99
CA ASP A 556 -26.13 -4.48 -20.76
C ASP A 556 -24.73 -5.05 -20.46
N LEU A 557 -24.49 -6.34 -20.72
CA LEU A 557 -23.16 -6.95 -20.63
C LEU A 557 -22.19 -6.30 -21.62
N CYS A 558 -22.58 -6.15 -22.90
CA CYS A 558 -21.75 -5.48 -23.90
C CYS A 558 -21.41 -4.06 -23.46
N ARG A 559 -22.40 -3.27 -23.05
CA ARG A 559 -22.19 -1.89 -22.59
C ARG A 559 -21.32 -1.81 -21.32
N SER A 560 -21.47 -2.75 -20.39
CA SER A 560 -20.69 -2.82 -19.16
C SER A 560 -19.23 -3.14 -19.47
N TRP A 561 -18.99 -4.18 -20.26
CA TRP A 561 -17.66 -4.73 -20.53
C TRP A 561 -16.89 -3.99 -21.62
N GLU A 562 -17.53 -3.13 -22.41
CA GLU A 562 -16.84 -2.18 -23.30
C GLU A 562 -16.04 -1.11 -22.53
N ARG A 563 -16.36 -0.89 -21.25
CA ARG A 563 -15.65 0.07 -20.41
C ARG A 563 -14.34 -0.54 -19.92
N GLU A 564 -13.24 -0.04 -20.48
CA GLU A 564 -11.88 -0.26 -19.97
C GLU A 564 -11.59 0.71 -18.81
N ARG A 565 -11.10 0.17 -17.70
CA ARG A 565 -10.72 0.90 -16.49
C ARG A 565 -9.23 0.89 -16.23
N ARG A 566 -8.45 0.18 -17.05
CA ARG A 566 -7.00 0.22 -17.00
C ARG A 566 -6.50 1.66 -17.03
N GLU A 567 -5.59 1.95 -16.11
CA GLU A 567 -4.86 3.20 -16.12
C GLU A 567 -3.81 3.19 -17.24
N THR A 568 -3.81 4.25 -18.04
CA THR A 568 -2.74 4.58 -18.96
C THR A 568 -1.81 5.58 -18.28
N TRP A 569 -0.52 5.51 -18.55
CA TRP A 569 0.44 6.49 -18.05
C TRP A 569 0.08 7.90 -18.51
N ALA A 570 0.31 8.87 -17.64
CA ALA A 570 0.10 10.28 -17.94
C ALA A 570 1.03 10.74 -19.07
N ILE A 571 2.27 10.22 -19.15
CA ILE A 571 3.21 10.53 -20.25
C ILE A 571 2.73 10.03 -21.62
N ASP A 572 1.92 8.98 -21.65
CA ASP A 572 1.30 8.44 -22.87
C ASP A 572 -0.03 9.12 -23.19
N THR A 573 -0.63 9.75 -22.17
CA THR A 573 -1.90 10.45 -22.31
C THR A 573 -1.65 11.88 -22.77
N GLY A 574 -1.59 12.07 -24.08
CA GLY A 574 -1.56 13.41 -24.67
C GLY A 574 -0.20 13.90 -25.17
N THR A 575 0.65 12.98 -25.62
CA THR A 575 1.81 13.33 -26.45
C THR A 575 1.33 13.68 -27.86
N PRO A 576 1.78 14.79 -28.49
CA PRO A 576 1.47 15.05 -29.89
C PRO A 576 1.99 13.90 -30.76
N GLN A 577 1.25 13.55 -31.81
CA GLN A 577 1.81 12.72 -32.89
C GLN A 577 3.13 13.34 -33.38
N PRO A 578 4.13 12.52 -33.75
CA PRO A 578 5.38 13.04 -34.30
C PRO A 578 5.06 13.80 -35.58
N GLY A 579 5.13 15.14 -35.52
CA GLY A 579 4.71 16.04 -36.61
C GLY A 579 4.09 17.36 -36.16
N ALA A 580 3.67 17.51 -34.90
CA ALA A 580 3.35 18.81 -34.34
C ALA A 580 4.64 19.47 -33.82
N SER A 581 5.02 20.61 -34.43
CA SER A 581 6.14 21.48 -34.07
C SER A 581 6.64 21.30 -32.63
N GLU A 582 7.87 20.83 -32.48
CA GLU A 582 8.67 20.91 -31.25
C GLU A 582 8.77 22.39 -30.85
N LEU A 583 7.82 22.86 -30.04
CA LEU A 583 8.15 23.88 -29.05
C LEU A 583 8.92 23.11 -27.98
N GLU A 584 10.25 23.16 -28.07
CA GLU A 584 11.17 22.85 -26.97
C GLU A 584 10.72 23.65 -25.74
N SER A 585 9.78 23.09 -24.97
CA SER A 585 9.51 23.57 -23.63
C SER A 585 10.52 22.86 -22.75
N PRO A 586 11.39 23.58 -22.01
CA PRO A 586 12.28 22.94 -21.05
C PRO A 586 11.43 22.07 -20.13
N VAL A 587 11.90 20.85 -19.83
CA VAL A 587 11.23 19.97 -18.87
C VAL A 587 10.89 20.82 -17.64
N PRO A 588 9.61 20.95 -17.24
CA PRO A 588 9.21 21.82 -16.13
C PRO A 588 10.13 21.64 -14.92
N ALA A 589 10.57 22.73 -14.29
CA ALA A 589 11.52 22.70 -13.18
C ALA A 589 11.06 21.77 -12.04
N ALA A 590 9.74 21.68 -11.82
CA ALA A 590 9.11 20.71 -10.94
C ALA A 590 9.47 19.25 -11.25
N LEU A 591 9.42 18.83 -12.52
CA LEU A 591 9.77 17.48 -12.93
C LEU A 591 11.26 17.19 -12.76
N GLN A 592 12.13 18.16 -13.06
CA GLN A 592 13.58 18.03 -12.86
C GLN A 592 13.91 17.90 -11.37
N THR A 593 13.30 18.74 -10.55
CA THR A 593 13.44 18.72 -9.08
C THR A 593 13.02 17.36 -8.51
N LEU A 594 11.87 16.83 -8.94
CA LEU A 594 11.37 15.54 -8.47
C LEU A 594 12.22 14.37 -8.95
N ALA A 595 12.73 14.40 -10.19
CA ALA A 595 13.63 13.38 -10.69
C ALA A 595 14.93 13.32 -9.87
N LEU A 596 15.53 14.49 -9.61
CA LEU A 596 16.75 14.57 -8.80
C LEU A 596 16.50 14.22 -7.32
N GLN A 597 15.34 14.57 -6.77
CA GLN A 597 14.94 14.15 -5.42
C GLN A 597 14.81 12.63 -5.34
N ALA A 598 14.13 12.00 -6.31
CA ALA A 598 14.00 10.56 -6.35
C ALA A 598 15.37 9.87 -6.48
N GLU A 599 16.28 10.41 -7.30
CA GLU A 599 17.65 9.90 -7.42
C GLU A 599 18.47 10.11 -6.13
N ARG A 600 18.29 11.25 -5.46
CA ARG A 600 18.94 11.52 -4.17
C ARG A 600 18.48 10.52 -3.11
N ASP A 601 17.17 10.36 -2.94
CA ASP A 601 16.56 9.47 -1.95
C ASP A 601 16.95 8.01 -2.20
N ALA A 602 17.01 7.63 -3.47
CA ALA A 602 17.53 6.36 -3.94
C ALA A 602 18.97 6.08 -3.47
N VAL A 603 19.87 7.04 -3.71
CA VAL A 603 21.27 6.96 -3.28
C VAL A 603 21.36 6.89 -1.76
N GLU A 604 20.56 7.70 -1.06
CA GLU A 604 20.52 7.75 0.41
C GLU A 604 20.12 6.41 1.01
N VAL A 605 19.05 5.78 0.51
CA VAL A 605 18.60 4.44 0.97
C VAL A 605 19.59 3.34 0.59
N ALA A 606 20.28 3.46 -0.55
CA ALA A 606 21.26 2.48 -0.98
C ALA A 606 22.55 2.49 -0.15
N ILE A 607 22.97 3.65 0.37
CA ILE A 607 24.16 3.78 1.21
C ILE A 607 23.88 3.14 2.58
N PRO A 608 24.67 2.14 3.00
CA PRO A 608 24.48 1.54 4.32
C PRO A 608 24.60 2.55 5.46
N THR A 609 23.66 2.50 6.39
CA THR A 609 23.56 3.42 7.52
C THR A 609 24.84 3.43 8.32
N ARG A 610 25.28 4.63 8.71
CA ARG A 610 26.44 4.79 9.56
C ARG A 610 26.06 4.45 11.00
N ILE A 611 26.64 3.38 11.53
CA ILE A 611 26.31 2.83 12.85
C ILE A 611 27.45 2.94 13.89
N ASP A 612 28.42 3.81 13.64
CA ASP A 612 29.60 4.00 14.52
C ASP A 612 29.19 4.27 15.97
N TYR A 613 28.15 5.08 16.19
CA TYR A 613 27.63 5.40 17.52
C TYR A 613 27.04 4.18 18.24
N GLN A 614 26.33 3.31 17.50
CA GLN A 614 25.78 2.07 18.02
C GLN A 614 26.91 1.11 18.43
N LEU A 615 27.98 1.02 17.63
CA LEU A 615 29.16 0.23 17.97
C LEU A 615 29.86 0.77 19.21
N GLU A 616 30.06 2.10 19.32
CA GLU A 616 30.62 2.73 20.52
C GLU A 616 29.79 2.38 21.76
N THR A 617 28.48 2.52 21.67
CA THR A 617 27.55 2.20 22.77
C THR A 617 27.64 0.72 23.17
N ALA A 618 27.63 -0.20 22.20
CA ALA A 618 27.77 -1.65 22.47
C ALA A 618 29.14 -1.99 23.06
N THR A 619 30.20 -1.29 22.67
CA THR A 619 31.55 -1.45 23.22
C THR A 619 31.60 -1.02 24.69
N TYR A 620 30.91 0.08 25.05
CA TYR A 620 30.77 0.48 26.45
C TYR A 620 30.00 -0.56 27.28
N GLU A 621 28.92 -1.14 26.74
CA GLU A 621 28.17 -2.22 27.38
C GLU A 621 29.05 -3.46 27.61
N LEU A 622 29.86 -3.84 26.62
CA LEU A 622 30.83 -4.93 26.73
C LEU A 622 31.84 -4.66 27.86
N GLN A 623 32.47 -3.49 27.87
CA GLN A 623 33.41 -3.10 28.92
C GLN A 623 32.76 -3.02 30.31
N ALA A 624 31.49 -2.64 30.39
CA ALA A 624 30.74 -2.64 31.64
C ALA A 624 30.48 -4.08 32.14
N ALA A 625 30.09 -4.99 31.25
CA ALA A 625 29.88 -6.40 31.57
C ALA A 625 31.18 -7.10 32.00
N GLU A 626 32.30 -6.82 31.31
CA GLU A 626 33.63 -7.32 31.67
C GLU A 626 34.04 -6.85 33.06
N ARG A 627 33.89 -5.55 33.34
CA ARG A 627 34.17 -4.98 34.66
C ARG A 627 33.31 -5.61 35.74
N ALA A 628 32.01 -5.75 35.52
CA ALA A 628 31.10 -6.35 36.51
C ALA A 628 31.51 -7.79 36.86
N LEU A 629 31.91 -8.59 35.86
CA LEU A 629 32.37 -9.96 36.07
C LEU A 629 33.71 -10.01 36.79
N ASP A 630 34.65 -9.13 36.44
CA ASP A 630 35.96 -9.02 37.10
C ASP A 630 35.82 -8.58 38.57
N THR A 631 34.97 -7.57 38.83
CA THR A 631 34.63 -7.12 40.19
C THR A 631 34.02 -8.26 41.01
N LEU A 632 33.06 -9.01 40.45
CA LEU A 632 32.45 -10.16 41.14
C LEU A 632 33.50 -11.20 41.55
N ARG A 633 34.42 -11.54 40.63
CA ARG A 633 35.48 -12.54 40.84
C ARG A 633 36.53 -12.08 41.85
N ASN A 634 36.98 -10.84 41.74
CA ASN A 634 38.04 -10.29 42.59
C ASN A 634 37.57 -9.95 44.00
N GLU A 635 36.33 -9.46 44.14
CA GLU A 635 35.82 -8.96 45.41
C GLU A 635 34.85 -9.93 46.10
N ARG A 636 34.58 -11.10 45.50
CA ARG A 636 33.66 -12.14 45.98
C ARG A 636 32.30 -11.59 46.44
N GLY A 637 31.73 -10.67 45.66
CA GLY A 637 30.41 -10.09 45.94
C GLY A 637 30.34 -9.04 47.06
N ARG A 638 31.49 -8.61 47.61
CA ARG A 638 31.54 -7.65 48.73
C ARG A 638 30.91 -6.28 48.43
N TYR A 639 30.90 -5.87 47.16
CA TYR A 639 30.32 -4.62 46.69
C TYR A 639 29.15 -4.84 45.73
N ALA A 640 28.64 -6.07 45.63
CA ALA A 640 27.40 -6.33 44.93
C ALA A 640 26.20 -5.75 45.70
N ASP A 641 25.02 -5.76 45.10
CA ASP A 641 23.77 -5.38 45.75
C ASP A 641 22.97 -6.62 46.18
N GLY A 642 22.11 -6.46 47.18
CA GLY A 642 21.15 -7.50 47.61
C GLY A 642 21.78 -8.69 48.33
N GLU A 643 21.24 -9.89 48.08
CA GLU A 643 21.53 -11.13 48.83
C GLU A 643 23.02 -11.54 48.79
N LEU A 644 23.73 -11.22 47.70
CA LEU A 644 25.14 -11.56 47.55
C LEU A 644 26.02 -10.76 48.53
N ARG A 645 25.70 -9.47 48.72
CA ARG A 645 26.37 -8.60 49.70
C ARG A 645 26.11 -9.05 51.12
N GLU A 646 24.88 -9.44 51.41
CA GLU A 646 24.48 -9.96 52.72
C GLU A 646 25.25 -11.24 53.05
N ALA A 647 25.31 -12.20 52.12
CA ALA A 647 26.07 -13.44 52.30
C ALA A 647 27.58 -13.18 52.49
N ALA A 648 28.17 -12.24 51.75
CA ALA A 648 29.57 -11.83 51.94
C ALA A 648 29.81 -11.18 53.31
N GLY A 649 28.85 -10.39 53.79
CA GLY A 649 28.87 -9.79 55.13
C GLY A 649 28.72 -10.81 56.25
N GLU A 650 27.82 -11.79 56.09
CA GLU A 650 27.62 -12.90 57.03
C GLU A 650 28.91 -13.72 57.20
N LEU A 651 29.59 -14.05 56.10
CA LEU A 651 30.87 -14.75 56.12
C LEU A 651 31.95 -13.96 56.87
N PHE A 652 32.04 -12.65 56.62
CA PHE A 652 33.00 -11.77 57.31
C PHE A 652 32.76 -11.74 58.83
N VAL A 653 31.50 -11.59 59.26
CA VAL A 653 31.14 -11.55 60.69
C VAL A 653 31.35 -12.91 61.36
N ALA A 654 30.99 -14.01 60.69
CA ALA A 654 31.22 -15.36 61.20
C ALA A 654 32.72 -15.66 61.37
N GLY A 655 33.53 -15.25 60.38
CA GLY A 655 34.99 -15.41 60.42
C GLY A 655 35.65 -14.62 61.55
N ASP A 656 35.27 -13.36 61.75
CA ASP A 656 35.80 -12.53 62.86
C ASP A 656 35.44 -13.13 64.23
N ARG A 657 34.18 -13.55 64.43
CA ARG A 657 33.75 -14.21 65.68
C ARG A 657 34.51 -15.50 65.95
N ALA A 658 34.67 -16.36 64.93
CA ALA A 658 35.45 -17.59 65.04
C ALA A 658 36.91 -17.29 65.44
N PHE A 659 37.53 -16.30 64.82
CA PHE A 659 38.89 -15.85 65.13
C PHE A 659 39.03 -15.34 66.57
N GLN A 660 38.11 -14.48 67.04
CA GLN A 660 38.15 -13.97 68.40
C GLN A 660 37.97 -15.09 69.44
N HIS A 661 37.04 -16.02 69.21
CA HIS A 661 36.80 -17.15 70.10
C HIS A 661 37.97 -18.14 70.12
N GLU A 662 38.60 -18.40 68.97
CA GLU A 662 39.80 -19.23 68.90
C GLU A 662 40.99 -18.58 69.62
N ARG A 663 41.22 -17.28 69.42
CA ARG A 663 42.25 -16.52 70.12
C ARG A 663 42.04 -16.54 71.64
N THR A 664 40.79 -16.42 72.08
CA THR A 664 40.39 -16.47 73.50
C THR A 664 40.58 -17.88 74.08
N ALA A 665 40.29 -18.93 73.31
CA ALA A 665 40.50 -20.32 73.70
C ALA A 665 42.00 -20.68 73.88
N GLN A 666 42.88 -20.06 73.10
CA GLN A 666 44.32 -20.31 73.10
C GLN A 666 45.08 -19.43 74.12
N ASN A 667 44.55 -18.27 74.49
CA ASN A 667 45.21 -17.37 75.44
C ASN A 667 45.19 -17.95 76.88
N LYS A 668 46.38 -18.27 77.41
CA LYS A 668 46.58 -18.92 78.72
C LYS A 668 46.25 -18.02 79.92
N GLU A 669 46.10 -16.72 79.73
CA GLU A 669 45.73 -15.75 80.76
C GLU A 669 44.27 -15.91 81.22
N TYR A 670 43.40 -16.47 80.38
CA TYR A 670 41.99 -16.69 80.72
C TYR A 670 41.76 -17.98 81.54
N SER A 671 40.73 -17.95 82.39
CA SER A 671 40.35 -19.08 83.24
C SER A 671 39.99 -20.32 82.42
N ARG A 672 40.14 -21.52 83.02
CA ARG A 672 39.80 -22.78 82.33
C ARG A 672 38.34 -22.85 81.86
N SER A 673 37.41 -22.24 82.60
CA SER A 673 35.99 -22.18 82.23
C SER A 673 35.77 -21.34 80.98
N ILE A 674 36.33 -20.12 80.96
CA ILE A 674 36.22 -19.19 79.82
C ILE A 674 36.82 -19.81 78.55
N ARG A 675 37.97 -20.47 78.66
CA ARG A 675 38.59 -21.17 77.52
C ARG A 675 37.79 -22.37 77.01
N ARG A 676 37.05 -23.05 77.88
CA ARG A 676 36.19 -24.18 77.49
C ARG A 676 34.96 -23.69 76.74
N ASP A 677 34.32 -22.63 77.23
CA ASP A 677 33.18 -22.01 76.55
C ASP A 677 33.60 -21.37 75.23
N ALA A 678 34.75 -20.70 75.18
CA ALA A 678 35.33 -20.16 73.95
C ALA A 678 35.63 -21.26 72.91
N ARG A 679 36.12 -22.45 73.31
CA ARG A 679 36.29 -23.59 72.40
C ARG A 679 34.95 -24.10 71.84
N ARG A 680 33.92 -24.16 72.69
CA ARG A 680 32.58 -24.58 72.26
C ARG A 680 31.98 -23.58 71.28
N GLN A 681 32.11 -22.28 71.56
CA GLN A 681 31.65 -21.23 70.66
C GLN A 681 32.47 -21.17 69.37
N ALA A 682 33.79 -21.37 69.43
CA ALA A 682 34.64 -21.49 68.23
C ALA A 682 34.22 -22.65 67.33
N GLY A 683 33.84 -23.80 67.89
CA GLY A 683 33.28 -24.91 67.10
C GLY A 683 31.96 -24.56 66.41
N ALA A 684 31.03 -23.90 67.13
CA ALA A 684 29.77 -23.46 66.55
C ALA A 684 29.93 -22.34 65.51
N ASP A 685 30.88 -21.43 65.70
CA ASP A 685 31.18 -20.37 64.71
C ASP A 685 31.92 -20.93 63.49
N ALA A 686 32.75 -21.97 63.64
CA ALA A 686 33.34 -22.67 62.50
C ALA A 686 32.27 -23.30 61.60
N GLU A 687 31.25 -23.95 62.18
CA GLU A 687 30.11 -24.47 61.41
C GLU A 687 29.33 -23.35 60.69
N ARG A 688 29.19 -22.18 61.33
CA ARG A 688 28.56 -20.99 60.70
C ARG A 688 29.39 -20.41 59.57
N VAL A 689 30.72 -20.40 59.69
CA VAL A 689 31.62 -20.00 58.61
C VAL A 689 31.42 -20.92 57.42
N THR A 690 31.44 -22.24 57.61
CA THR A 690 31.22 -23.20 56.52
C THR A 690 29.85 -23.01 55.85
N ALA A 691 28.78 -22.83 56.63
CA ALA A 691 27.45 -22.58 56.06
C ALA A 691 27.35 -21.24 55.30
N ALA A 692 28.01 -20.18 55.78
CA ALA A 692 28.06 -18.89 55.11
C ALA A 692 28.91 -18.94 53.83
N GLU A 693 30.01 -19.70 53.82
CA GLU A 693 30.83 -19.96 52.62
C GLU A 693 30.01 -20.69 51.55
N GLU A 694 29.31 -21.77 51.91
CA GLU A 694 28.47 -22.52 50.96
C GLU A 694 27.34 -21.67 50.37
N ARG A 695 26.72 -20.80 51.18
CA ARG A 695 25.68 -19.86 50.73
C ARG A 695 26.25 -18.83 49.76
N LEU A 696 27.37 -18.21 50.12
CA LEU A 696 28.03 -17.22 49.26
C LEU A 696 28.45 -17.84 47.93
N GLU A 697 29.03 -19.04 47.96
CA GLU A 697 29.48 -19.75 46.74
C GLU A 697 28.30 -20.08 45.82
N LYS A 698 27.16 -20.53 46.35
CA LYS A 698 25.95 -20.77 45.54
C LYS A 698 25.45 -19.50 44.85
N LEU A 699 25.42 -18.39 45.57
CA LEU A 699 24.96 -17.10 45.02
C LEU A 699 25.97 -16.53 44.01
N MET A 700 27.27 -16.69 44.28
CA MET A 700 28.36 -16.33 43.37
C MET A 700 28.21 -17.05 42.02
N VAL A 701 28.01 -18.37 42.02
CA VAL A 701 27.84 -19.16 40.79
C VAL A 701 26.62 -18.72 39.99
N ALA A 702 25.52 -18.37 40.67
CA ALA A 702 24.31 -17.88 40.02
C ALA A 702 24.53 -16.51 39.37
N GLU A 703 25.14 -15.57 40.09
CA GLU A 703 25.39 -14.22 39.57
C GLU A 703 26.48 -14.22 38.47
N GLU A 704 27.51 -15.06 38.61
CA GLU A 704 28.54 -15.25 37.59
C GLU A 704 27.93 -15.78 36.29
N ARG A 705 27.03 -16.76 36.37
CA ARG A 705 26.32 -17.30 35.19
C ARG A 705 25.47 -16.22 34.50
N LYS A 706 24.79 -15.37 35.26
CA LYS A 706 24.00 -14.26 34.75
C LYS A 706 24.87 -13.22 34.06
N LEU A 707 25.94 -12.74 34.72
CA LEU A 707 26.86 -11.77 34.14
C LEU A 707 27.60 -12.32 32.91
N THR A 708 27.94 -13.61 32.90
CA THR A 708 28.51 -14.29 31.72
C THR A 708 27.53 -14.27 30.55
N GLY A 709 26.23 -14.53 30.79
CA GLY A 709 25.20 -14.40 29.76
C GLY A 709 25.08 -12.98 29.20
N THR A 710 25.15 -11.95 30.06
CA THR A 710 25.18 -10.54 29.63
C THR A 710 26.44 -10.22 28.81
N LEU A 711 27.59 -10.74 29.24
CA LEU A 711 28.86 -10.57 28.53
C LEU A 711 28.81 -11.20 27.13
N ASP A 712 28.29 -12.42 27.01
CA ASP A 712 28.16 -13.10 25.72
C ASP A 712 27.21 -12.36 24.77
N GLN A 713 26.10 -11.82 25.29
CA GLN A 713 25.19 -10.97 24.52
C GLN A 713 25.88 -9.67 24.03
N ALA A 714 26.63 -9.00 24.91
CA ALA A 714 27.36 -7.79 24.55
C ALA A 714 28.47 -8.06 23.52
N LYS A 715 29.23 -9.16 23.68
CA LYS A 715 30.23 -9.60 22.69
C LYS A 715 29.61 -9.87 21.33
N LYS A 716 28.49 -10.60 21.30
CA LYS A 716 27.76 -10.86 20.07
C LYS A 716 27.31 -9.56 19.41
N LYS A 717 26.71 -8.65 20.18
CA LYS A 717 26.25 -7.34 19.68
C LYS A 717 27.40 -6.52 19.07
N VAL A 718 28.57 -6.48 19.71
CA VAL A 718 29.77 -5.81 19.17
C VAL A 718 30.26 -6.48 17.89
N SER A 719 30.29 -7.82 17.85
CA SER A 719 30.67 -8.58 16.65
C SER A 719 29.74 -8.28 15.48
N ASP A 720 28.42 -8.40 15.69
CA ASP A 720 27.41 -8.17 14.66
C ASP A 720 27.52 -6.73 14.09
N LEU A 721 27.68 -5.72 14.95
CA LEU A 721 27.85 -4.32 14.53
C LEU A 721 29.18 -4.06 13.81
N THR A 722 30.26 -4.75 14.22
CA THR A 722 31.56 -4.64 13.55
C THR A 722 31.50 -5.24 12.15
N ASP A 723 30.84 -6.38 12.00
CA ASP A 723 30.62 -7.02 10.71
C ASP A 723 29.79 -6.11 9.78
N GLU A 724 28.75 -5.46 10.31
CA GLU A 724 27.92 -4.50 9.57
C GLU A 724 28.70 -3.24 9.13
N ILE A 725 29.60 -2.70 9.96
CA ILE A 725 30.53 -1.62 9.55
C ILE A 725 31.46 -2.12 8.45
N GLY A 726 32.00 -3.33 8.59
CA GLY A 726 32.83 -3.95 7.56
C GLY A 726 32.08 -4.14 6.23
N GLU A 727 30.79 -4.50 6.27
CA GLU A 727 29.93 -4.57 5.08
C GLU A 727 29.75 -3.20 4.43
N ARG A 728 29.49 -2.17 5.23
CA ARG A 728 29.38 -0.80 4.75
C ARG A 728 30.67 -0.34 4.07
N ASP A 729 31.83 -0.58 4.67
CA ASP A 729 33.12 -0.17 4.10
C ASP A 729 33.42 -0.94 2.80
N ARG A 730 33.09 -2.23 2.74
CA ARG A 730 33.15 -3.01 1.49
C ARG A 730 32.22 -2.45 0.42
N TRP A 731 31.02 -2.02 0.80
CA TRP A 731 30.07 -1.42 -0.13
C TRP A 731 30.56 -0.07 -0.67
N LEU A 732 31.08 0.79 0.21
CA LEU A 732 31.68 2.08 -0.18
C LEU A 732 32.91 1.90 -1.07
N GLY A 733 33.72 0.87 -0.82
CA GLY A 733 34.83 0.51 -1.69
C GLY A 733 34.38 0.12 -3.11
N LYS A 734 33.23 -0.54 -3.25
CA LYS A 734 32.62 -0.88 -4.55
C LYS A 734 31.91 0.32 -5.21
N HIS A 735 31.39 1.26 -4.42
CA HIS A 735 30.62 2.42 -4.87
C HIS A 735 31.24 3.74 -4.38
N PRO A 736 32.51 4.04 -4.72
CA PRO A 736 33.24 5.17 -4.12
C PRO A 736 32.62 6.53 -4.45
N LYS A 737 31.83 6.61 -5.54
CA LYS A 737 31.16 7.83 -5.98
C LYS A 737 29.81 8.09 -5.32
N ALA A 738 29.23 7.11 -4.61
CA ALA A 738 27.87 7.25 -4.07
C ALA A 738 27.73 8.40 -3.05
N PRO A 739 28.65 8.59 -2.08
CA PRO A 739 28.57 9.74 -1.16
C PRO A 739 28.70 11.08 -1.88
N ASP A 740 29.63 11.20 -2.85
CA ASP A 740 29.81 12.41 -3.63
C ASP A 740 28.60 12.72 -4.50
N GLN A 741 27.99 11.68 -5.08
CA GLN A 741 26.75 11.78 -5.84
C GLN A 741 25.59 12.23 -4.95
N LEU A 742 25.47 11.71 -3.71
CA LEU A 742 24.45 12.17 -2.76
C LEU A 742 24.58 13.67 -2.44
N ILE A 743 25.82 14.13 -2.21
CA ILE A 743 26.10 15.55 -1.94
C ILE A 743 25.77 16.40 -3.17
N ALA A 744 26.22 15.98 -4.37
CA ALA A 744 25.96 16.69 -5.61
C ALA A 744 24.46 16.80 -5.92
N LEU A 745 23.72 15.69 -5.80
CA LEU A 745 22.26 15.67 -5.98
C LEU A 745 21.56 16.54 -4.94
N THR A 746 22.00 16.53 -3.69
CA THR A 746 21.43 17.40 -2.64
C THR A 746 21.59 18.89 -2.99
N SER A 747 22.76 19.29 -3.48
CA SER A 747 23.00 20.66 -3.94
C SER A 747 22.12 21.03 -5.14
N GLN A 748 22.06 20.17 -6.17
CA GLN A 748 21.24 20.40 -7.37
C GLN A 748 19.75 20.50 -7.03
N VAL A 749 19.25 19.66 -6.12
CA VAL A 749 17.86 19.72 -5.63
C VAL A 749 17.59 21.05 -4.94
N ASN A 750 18.53 21.57 -4.14
CA ASN A 750 18.36 22.85 -3.46
C ASN A 750 18.38 24.04 -4.43
N GLU A 751 19.23 24.00 -5.46
CA GLU A 751 19.27 25.02 -6.53
C GLU A 751 17.95 25.07 -7.30
N LEU A 752 17.47 23.92 -7.80
CA LEU A 752 16.22 23.86 -8.56
C LEU A 752 14.96 24.13 -7.71
N ARG A 753 15.01 23.80 -6.41
CA ARG A 753 13.95 24.23 -5.47
C ARG A 753 13.85 25.74 -5.41
N HIS A 754 14.98 26.45 -5.43
CA HIS A 754 14.98 27.92 -5.45
C HIS A 754 14.33 28.48 -6.72
N ASP A 755 14.61 27.89 -7.87
CA ASP A 755 13.99 28.27 -9.15
C ASP A 755 12.48 28.00 -9.16
N ASN A 756 12.06 26.83 -8.67
CA ASN A 756 10.64 26.45 -8.56
C ASN A 756 9.89 27.37 -7.56
N ASP A 757 10.54 27.75 -6.46
CA ASP A 757 10.02 28.75 -5.54
C ASP A 757 9.87 30.12 -6.25
N HIS A 758 10.81 30.51 -7.11
CA HIS A 758 10.70 31.73 -7.92
C HIS A 758 9.49 31.72 -8.88
N GLU A 759 9.22 30.58 -9.55
CA GLU A 759 8.03 30.42 -10.38
C GLU A 759 6.74 30.53 -9.53
N ARG A 760 6.72 29.90 -8.35
CA ARG A 760 5.61 30.00 -7.40
C ARG A 760 5.35 31.44 -6.95
N TRP A 761 6.41 32.21 -6.67
CA TRP A 761 6.30 33.64 -6.31
C TRP A 761 5.74 34.50 -7.45
N THR A 762 6.05 34.15 -8.71
CA THR A 762 5.49 34.85 -9.88
C THR A 762 3.98 34.65 -9.98
N VAL A 763 3.53 33.41 -9.79
CA VAL A 763 2.10 33.05 -9.73
C VAL A 763 1.37 33.79 -8.60
N GLU A 764 2.04 33.96 -7.45
CA GLU A 764 1.49 34.71 -6.30
C GLU A 764 1.29 36.20 -6.62
N GLY A 765 2.21 36.82 -7.34
CA GLY A 765 2.08 38.20 -7.80
C GLY A 765 0.90 38.43 -8.75
N GLU A 766 0.57 37.44 -9.58
CA GLU A 766 -0.56 37.50 -10.52
C GLU A 766 -1.92 37.22 -9.86
N LEU A 767 -1.98 36.30 -8.89
CA LEU A 767 -3.21 35.96 -8.17
C LEU A 767 -3.58 36.98 -7.11
N ASN A 768 -2.60 37.71 -6.58
CA ASN A 768 -2.78 38.71 -5.53
C ASN A 768 -2.04 40.01 -5.90
N PRO A 769 -2.49 40.71 -6.97
CA PRO A 769 -1.84 41.94 -7.40
C PRO A 769 -1.83 42.94 -6.24
N ARG A 770 -0.65 43.48 -5.92
CA ARG A 770 -0.54 44.55 -4.92
C ARG A 770 -1.56 45.65 -5.30
N PRO A 771 -2.36 46.16 -4.35
CA PRO A 771 -3.26 47.26 -4.66
C PRO A 771 -2.44 48.38 -5.28
N ALA A 772 -2.91 48.92 -6.41
CA ALA A 772 -2.24 50.04 -7.07
C ALA A 772 -1.94 51.11 -6.01
N PRO A 773 -0.73 51.71 -5.99
CA PRO A 773 -0.44 52.80 -5.07
C PRO A 773 -1.57 53.82 -5.23
N ALA A 774 -2.14 54.25 -4.10
CA ALA A 774 -3.22 55.23 -4.11
C ALA A 774 -2.80 56.40 -5.01
N PRO A 775 -3.66 56.88 -5.92
CA PRO A 775 -3.30 57.94 -6.83
C PRO A 775 -2.74 59.11 -6.01
N THR A 776 -1.52 59.53 -6.35
CA THR A 776 -0.85 60.65 -5.70
C THR A 776 -1.74 61.88 -5.89
N ILE A 777 -2.49 62.27 -4.87
CA ILE A 777 -3.23 63.52 -4.88
C ILE A 777 -2.17 64.61 -4.72
N GLU A 778 -1.71 65.17 -5.84
CA GLU A 778 -1.00 66.45 -5.85
C GLU A 778 -1.96 67.51 -5.29
N ARG A 779 -1.85 67.80 -3.99
CA ARG A 779 -2.49 68.97 -3.39
C ARG A 779 -1.66 70.19 -3.75
N SER A 780 -2.02 70.83 -4.88
CA SER A 780 -1.59 72.19 -5.18
C SER A 780 -2.27 73.16 -4.19
N TRP A 781 -1.50 73.68 -3.25
CA TRP A 781 -1.95 74.75 -2.36
C TRP A 781 -1.71 76.09 -3.05
N SER A 782 -2.74 76.69 -3.65
CA SER A 782 -2.73 78.11 -4.00
C SER A 782 -3.05 78.93 -2.75
N ARG A 783 -2.04 79.63 -2.23
CA ARG A 783 -2.20 80.72 -1.26
C ARG A 783 -2.90 81.89 -1.96
N SER A 784 -4.08 82.27 -1.46
CA SER A 784 -4.51 83.67 -1.50
C SER A 784 -4.81 84.10 -0.07
N ASP A 785 -4.12 85.15 0.33
CA ASP A 785 -4.20 85.80 1.63
C ASP A 785 -5.64 86.11 2.07
N ASP A 786 -6.01 85.67 3.27
CA ASP A 786 -6.53 86.61 4.25
C ASP A 786 -6.12 86.20 5.67
N ARG A 787 -5.74 87.21 6.45
CA ARG A 787 -5.04 87.09 7.73
C ARG A 787 -6.00 86.74 8.85
N SER A 788 -5.58 85.89 9.80
CA SER A 788 -5.21 86.33 11.16
C SER A 788 -5.09 85.18 12.17
N VAL A 789 -4.11 85.35 13.07
CA VAL A 789 -3.91 84.66 14.38
C VAL A 789 -3.47 83.19 14.27
N GLY A 790 -2.40 82.68 14.87
CA GLY A 790 -1.55 83.10 15.99
C GLY A 790 -1.27 81.83 16.81
N HIS A 791 0.02 81.45 16.93
CA HIS A 791 0.68 80.46 17.81
C HIS A 791 -0.11 79.35 18.54
N ASP A 792 0.30 78.08 18.32
CA ASP A 792 0.98 77.17 19.28
C ASP A 792 1.06 75.76 18.64
N ARG A 793 2.24 75.18 18.37
CA ARG A 793 3.01 74.24 19.22
C ARG A 793 2.14 73.29 20.05
N ASP A 794 2.04 72.02 19.67
CA ASP A 794 2.79 70.90 20.28
C ASP A 794 2.23 69.52 19.88
N GLU A 795 3.13 68.53 19.91
CA GLU A 795 2.91 67.06 19.98
C GLU A 795 2.25 66.37 18.77
N GLY A 796 2.68 65.21 18.26
CA GLY A 796 3.57 64.15 18.74
C GLY A 796 3.06 62.82 18.15
N PHE A 797 3.98 61.90 17.83
CA PHE A 797 3.78 60.51 17.34
C PHE A 797 3.30 60.37 15.88
N GLY A 798 3.91 59.57 14.99
CA GLY A 798 4.79 58.44 15.19
C GLY A 798 4.10 57.16 14.72
N LEU A 799 4.21 56.86 13.41
CA LEU A 799 4.30 55.53 12.79
C LEU A 799 4.68 55.70 11.31
#